data_AF-A0A947FYJ7-F1
#
_entry.id   AF-A0A947FYJ7-F1
#
_cell.length_a   1.000
_cell.length_b   1.000
_cell.length_c   1.000
_cell.angle_alpha   90.00
_cell.angle_beta   90.00
_cell.angle_gamma   90.00
#
_symmetry.space_group_name_H-M   'P 1'
#
loop_
_entity.id
_entity.type
_entity.pdbx_description
1 polymer ?
#
loop_
_entity_poly.entity_id
_entity_poly.type
_entity_poly.pdbx_seq_one_letter_code
_entity_poly.pdbx_strand_id
1 'polypeptide(L)'
;LSGDTGDDTLNGEAGDDPQLDGGDGEDTINGGDGNDSANGGAGVDFINGGADNDTLDGGDGNDIINGGDGDDTISGNAGNDTLDGDAGTDDLFGNSGEDVCLNAANMDPSCENFTHALLASFGAFSDQGAPIVRWVTSSEAGTVGFYLYREVSGEWEAVHEGLLPGLLDAPQGGVYDFRDLGADSNDAEQYLLVEVDVQGVQSEHGPFVVNFESTEQTILDDDALFGRQAHELGPIETTALKVSNSEKQSPGDAIAIYLGVEEAGLYAISASEVAARFGITEASVRDRIQMGELLLTEGGESVAWAPSADGSAVEFYGVERRSLFTTERIYRLSLETGSTMGERSAAPDALTDDLTFESDLHLEEDQIAAVIIAPDPDGDYWFWQLISAEPMMPLTATVTFPLEAIAGDGTLQVDFQGIEGEAHLVEVRLNGTPLGTTSFEGVVPHQATFSVPEEAMQEGENTLAIEPVNPGSSMLYLDSADLTYTRGYATSAPALLFGASQDASVEIKGLTGDDLQLFDVSDPRQPVRLSDAVATATGLQLATETGRSYFAVDAAEARSPNSIWNDVPSSLESTENAADYLLITPAELFAEAQALADYREAEGLDTMLVELQDIYDEFAFGTPDPNAIRDFLIHTQSNWASAPNFVVLVGKGSFDYREIQGRGGNLLPPLLVRTQDGIFSSDTRYADVIADDGLPDVAIGRLPVTSAAELSSVIQQIIDYEGSLDALPNEITMLADETLPQDNFGMSSDFVSEVLPANWNANAVYRSELGDLESTRALFFDEVRKGPRLVNYLGHAGATAFGFREVLLSTEDLETMTVDGTQPVYSNMTCTASRFAVPGLVSLGEALLLDDEAAIAVWGPSGVSINAQATLLARALVNELSTGGETRLGPMINRAFPVLADLEFGREMISMYHLFGDPALRVTKGGDPGTGGAGGDGGAAGGVGGDGSTDVGGGGGSGCSVGWPMPSTSSVPLLLLLGAVALAWRRRPRS
;
A
#
# COMPACT_ATOMS: atom_id res chain seq x y z
N LEU A 1 -41.41 28.47 10.46
CA LEU A 1 -42.79 28.03 10.80
C LEU A 1 -42.80 27.30 12.15
N SER A 2 -43.92 26.74 12.62
CA SER A 2 -43.90 25.77 13.73
C SER A 2 -45.12 24.83 13.74
N GLY A 3 -44.95 23.55 14.09
CA GLY A 3 -46.00 22.50 14.13
C GLY A 3 -46.72 22.31 15.49
N ASP A 4 -46.08 22.68 16.60
CA ASP A 4 -46.47 22.34 17.99
C ASP A 4 -46.40 20.82 18.31
N THR A 5 -47.34 19.99 17.80
CA THR A 5 -47.41 18.55 18.16
C THR A 5 -48.17 17.69 17.13
N GLY A 6 -47.52 16.61 16.68
CA GLY A 6 -48.00 15.57 15.78
C GLY A 6 -47.53 15.82 14.33
N ASP A 7 -47.19 14.73 13.65
CA ASP A 7 -46.66 14.62 12.29
C ASP A 7 -47.20 15.71 11.32
N ASP A 8 -46.36 16.70 11.02
CA ASP A 8 -46.67 17.95 10.31
C ASP A 8 -45.76 18.16 9.07
N THR A 9 -45.95 19.26 8.33
CA THR A 9 -45.10 19.57 7.15
C THR A 9 -44.85 21.07 6.98
N LEU A 10 -43.58 21.46 7.09
CA LEU A 10 -43.09 22.84 7.02
C LEU A 10 -42.38 23.09 5.68
N ASN A 11 -42.57 24.29 5.12
CA ASN A 11 -41.90 24.76 3.90
C ASN A 11 -41.65 26.28 4.07
N GLY A 12 -40.41 26.76 3.94
CA GLY A 12 -40.08 28.21 3.94
C GLY A 12 -40.45 28.91 2.62
N GLU A 13 -40.38 28.17 1.52
CA GLU A 13 -40.53 28.62 0.12
C GLU A 13 -39.33 29.40 -0.42
N ALA A 14 -39.11 30.66 -0.02
CA ALA A 14 -38.01 31.48 -0.53
C ALA A 14 -37.73 32.78 0.27
N GLY A 15 -36.51 32.91 0.76
CA GLY A 15 -35.86 34.05 1.41
C GLY A 15 -35.82 33.89 2.93
N ASP A 16 -34.62 34.07 3.50
CA ASP A 16 -34.18 33.74 4.87
C ASP A 16 -35.32 33.52 5.90
N ASP A 17 -35.57 32.26 6.27
CA ASP A 17 -36.59 31.80 7.22
C ASP A 17 -35.94 31.22 8.51
N PRO A 18 -35.35 32.07 9.39
CA PRO A 18 -34.46 31.68 10.49
C PRO A 18 -35.19 31.13 11.73
N GLN A 19 -36.32 30.44 11.54
CA GLN A 19 -37.02 29.67 12.58
C GLN A 19 -38.07 28.73 11.93
N LEU A 20 -37.64 27.60 11.38
CA LEU A 20 -38.43 26.37 11.17
C LEU A 20 -38.23 25.47 12.41
N ASP A 21 -39.29 24.79 12.86
CA ASP A 21 -39.45 24.33 14.27
C ASP A 21 -40.56 23.28 14.28
N GLY A 22 -40.27 21.99 14.11
CA GLY A 22 -41.29 20.93 13.97
C GLY A 22 -42.12 20.77 15.25
N GLY A 23 -41.60 20.04 16.22
CA GLY A 23 -42.17 19.88 17.56
C GLY A 23 -42.06 18.45 18.11
N ASP A 24 -43.15 17.96 18.73
CA ASP A 24 -43.30 16.53 19.05
C ASP A 24 -43.89 15.80 17.81
N GLY A 25 -43.12 15.16 16.91
CA GLY A 25 -43.67 14.65 15.63
C GLY A 25 -42.79 13.67 14.83
N GLU A 26 -43.31 13.12 13.72
CA GLU A 26 -42.51 12.60 12.61
C GLU A 26 -42.65 13.63 11.47
N ASP A 27 -41.86 14.70 11.52
CA ASP A 27 -42.08 15.92 10.75
C ASP A 27 -41.32 15.95 9.42
N THR A 28 -41.77 16.81 8.50
CA THR A 28 -41.09 17.04 7.21
C THR A 28 -40.87 18.54 7.00
N ILE A 29 -39.61 18.97 7.05
CA ILE A 29 -39.20 20.38 6.93
C ILE A 29 -38.43 20.56 5.62
N ASN A 30 -38.77 21.60 4.87
CA ASN A 30 -37.97 22.10 3.75
C ASN A 30 -37.75 23.61 3.98
N GLY A 31 -36.54 24.11 3.82
CA GLY A 31 -36.25 25.54 3.76
C GLY A 31 -36.73 26.12 2.42
N GLY A 32 -35.82 26.15 1.45
CA GLY A 32 -36.08 26.58 0.07
C GLY A 32 -34.90 27.34 -0.53
N ASP A 33 -35.18 28.47 -1.19
CA ASP A 33 -34.14 29.42 -1.61
C ASP A 33 -33.79 30.35 -0.43
N GLY A 34 -32.64 30.27 0.24
CA GLY A 34 -32.15 31.28 1.19
C GLY A 34 -31.46 30.73 2.45
N ASN A 35 -30.85 31.62 3.25
CA ASN A 35 -30.18 31.26 4.50
C ASN A 35 -31.19 30.98 5.64
N ASP A 36 -31.67 29.74 5.74
CA ASP A 36 -32.70 29.29 6.64
C ASP A 36 -32.13 28.68 7.94
N SER A 37 -33.02 28.38 8.89
CA SER A 37 -32.64 27.59 10.06
C SER A 37 -33.80 26.75 10.56
N ALA A 38 -33.56 25.44 10.68
CA ALA A 38 -34.54 24.44 11.04
C ALA A 38 -34.15 23.68 12.31
N ASN A 39 -35.16 23.34 13.11
CA ASN A 39 -35.09 22.34 14.16
C ASN A 39 -36.25 21.34 13.92
N GLY A 40 -35.96 20.03 13.89
CA GLY A 40 -36.98 18.98 13.84
C GLY A 40 -37.76 18.96 15.15
N GLY A 41 -37.12 18.45 16.20
CA GLY A 41 -37.59 18.58 17.57
C GLY A 41 -37.49 17.26 18.35
N ALA A 42 -38.46 16.37 18.16
CA ALA A 42 -38.55 15.12 18.91
C ALA A 42 -39.38 14.04 18.17
N GLY A 43 -38.70 13.20 17.39
CA GLY A 43 -39.26 11.96 16.84
C GLY A 43 -38.41 11.30 15.76
N VAL A 44 -38.82 11.40 14.50
CA VAL A 44 -38.06 10.93 13.32
C VAL A 44 -38.38 11.91 12.19
N ASP A 45 -37.51 12.90 12.03
CA ASP A 45 -37.77 14.07 11.22
C ASP A 45 -36.98 14.03 9.91
N PHE A 46 -37.61 14.48 8.82
CA PHE A 46 -36.95 14.70 7.53
C PHE A 46 -36.74 16.19 7.31
N ILE A 47 -35.50 16.63 7.19
CA ILE A 47 -35.11 18.03 7.01
C ILE A 47 -34.33 18.19 5.71
N ASN A 48 -34.76 19.10 4.86
CA ASN A 48 -34.00 19.60 3.72
C ASN A 48 -33.78 21.11 3.90
N GLY A 49 -32.54 21.57 3.79
CA GLY A 49 -32.21 22.99 3.78
C GLY A 49 -32.69 23.66 2.49
N GLY A 50 -31.88 23.53 1.44
CA GLY A 50 -32.26 23.86 0.07
C GLY A 50 -31.12 24.46 -0.74
N ALA A 51 -30.93 25.78 -0.64
CA ALA A 51 -29.93 26.53 -1.41
C ALA A 51 -29.59 27.88 -0.76
N ASP A 52 -28.32 28.32 -0.88
CA ASP A 52 -27.64 29.24 0.05
C ASP A 52 -27.42 28.59 1.45
N ASN A 53 -26.56 29.17 2.30
CA ASN A 53 -26.03 28.51 3.51
C ASN A 53 -27.03 28.36 4.68
N ASP A 54 -27.26 27.15 5.16
CA ASP A 54 -28.27 26.81 6.17
C ASP A 54 -27.71 26.43 7.56
N THR A 55 -28.60 26.33 8.54
CA THR A 55 -28.29 25.81 9.89
C THR A 55 -29.40 24.89 10.38
N LEU A 56 -29.15 23.59 10.29
CA LEU A 56 -30.12 22.52 10.49
C LEU A 56 -29.83 21.74 11.77
N ASP A 57 -30.87 21.42 12.53
CA ASP A 57 -30.81 20.74 13.82
C ASP A 57 -31.91 19.64 13.83
N GLY A 58 -31.56 18.38 14.09
CA GLY A 58 -32.52 17.27 14.19
C GLY A 58 -33.32 17.38 15.48
N GLY A 59 -32.81 16.77 16.55
CA GLY A 59 -33.35 16.93 17.91
C GLY A 59 -33.19 15.67 18.75
N ASP A 60 -34.27 15.28 19.44
CA ASP A 60 -34.42 13.99 20.11
C ASP A 60 -35.00 12.96 19.11
N GLY A 61 -34.20 12.39 18.19
CA GLY A 61 -34.73 11.58 17.08
C GLY A 61 -33.76 10.61 16.40
N ASN A 62 -34.18 10.05 15.27
CA ASN A 62 -33.34 9.28 14.34
C ASN A 62 -33.57 9.89 12.95
N ASP A 63 -33.02 11.08 12.75
CA ASP A 63 -33.47 12.04 11.75
C ASP A 63 -32.73 11.87 10.41
N ILE A 64 -33.28 12.44 9.35
CA ILE A 64 -32.67 12.46 8.00
C ILE A 64 -32.57 13.92 7.57
N ILE A 65 -31.35 14.44 7.54
CA ILE A 65 -31.06 15.85 7.27
C ILE A 65 -30.17 15.97 6.03
N ASN A 66 -30.62 16.70 5.02
CA ASN A 66 -29.86 17.06 3.83
C ASN A 66 -29.73 18.59 3.77
N GLY A 67 -28.51 19.10 3.58
CA GLY A 67 -28.19 20.52 3.45
C GLY A 67 -28.71 21.09 2.13
N GLY A 68 -27.91 21.00 1.08
CA GLY A 68 -28.30 21.36 -0.29
C GLY A 68 -27.21 22.11 -1.04
N ASP A 69 -27.59 23.12 -1.83
CA ASP A 69 -26.67 24.02 -2.53
C ASP A 69 -26.13 25.13 -1.57
N GLY A 70 -25.30 24.79 -0.57
CA GLY A 70 -24.82 25.72 0.49
C GLY A 70 -23.39 25.47 1.02
N ASP A 71 -22.88 26.30 1.94
CA ASP A 71 -21.85 25.84 2.90
C ASP A 71 -22.52 25.79 4.27
N ASP A 72 -22.96 24.60 4.68
CA ASP A 72 -24.00 24.41 5.70
C ASP A 72 -23.43 24.01 7.07
N THR A 73 -24.30 24.06 8.08
CA THR A 73 -24.01 23.57 9.44
C THR A 73 -25.15 22.67 9.90
N ILE A 74 -24.88 21.38 10.06
CA ILE A 74 -25.88 20.36 10.35
C ILE A 74 -25.56 19.66 11.68
N SER A 75 -26.55 19.54 12.55
CA SER A 75 -26.44 18.91 13.86
C SER A 75 -27.56 17.87 14.06
N GLY A 76 -27.24 16.58 14.11
CA GLY A 76 -28.24 15.54 14.40
C GLY A 76 -28.82 15.71 15.80
N ASN A 77 -27.92 15.72 16.79
CA ASN A 77 -28.12 15.83 18.24
C ASN A 77 -28.27 14.48 18.96
N ALA A 78 -29.46 13.89 19.06
CA ALA A 78 -29.77 12.91 20.11
C ALA A 78 -30.54 11.65 19.66
N GLY A 79 -30.00 10.97 18.66
CA GLY A 79 -30.20 9.53 18.42
C GLY A 79 -29.35 9.07 17.25
N ASN A 80 -29.90 8.31 16.30
CA ASN A 80 -29.10 7.77 15.20
C ASN A 80 -29.49 8.44 13.87
N ASP A 81 -28.77 9.49 13.52
CA ASP A 81 -29.15 10.42 12.47
C ASP A 81 -28.42 10.14 11.14
N THR A 82 -29.02 10.48 10.01
CA THR A 82 -28.35 10.56 8.69
C THR A 82 -28.21 12.03 8.31
N LEU A 83 -26.97 12.51 8.22
CA LEU A 83 -26.64 13.89 7.89
C LEU A 83 -25.96 13.90 6.52
N ASP A 84 -26.39 14.74 5.59
CA ASP A 84 -25.87 14.84 4.23
C ASP A 84 -25.65 16.30 3.86
N GLY A 85 -24.40 16.72 3.60
CA GLY A 85 -24.11 18.09 3.16
C GLY A 85 -24.64 18.41 1.76
N ASP A 86 -24.77 17.39 0.91
CA ASP A 86 -24.97 17.49 -0.54
C ASP A 86 -23.86 18.28 -1.27
N ALA A 87 -23.91 19.63 -1.31
CA ALA A 87 -23.23 20.40 -2.35
C ALA A 87 -22.50 21.70 -1.92
N GLY A 88 -21.64 21.67 -0.88
CA GLY A 88 -20.58 22.67 -0.77
C GLY A 88 -19.43 22.39 0.19
N THR A 89 -19.40 23.08 1.34
CA THR A 89 -18.26 23.06 2.30
C THR A 89 -18.76 22.89 3.72
N ASP A 90 -19.30 21.71 4.01
CA ASP A 90 -20.28 21.52 5.08
C ASP A 90 -19.68 20.98 6.38
N ASP A 91 -20.12 21.53 7.51
CA ASP A 91 -19.75 21.11 8.87
C ASP A 91 -20.85 20.19 9.43
N LEU A 92 -20.57 18.89 9.60
CA LEU A 92 -21.51 17.89 10.11
C LEU A 92 -21.19 17.45 11.55
N PHE A 93 -22.19 17.50 12.43
CA PHE A 93 -22.10 17.07 13.82
C PHE A 93 -23.20 16.05 14.16
N GLY A 94 -22.85 14.76 14.30
CA GLY A 94 -23.77 13.76 14.85
C GLY A 94 -24.16 14.10 16.30
N ASN A 95 -23.13 14.28 17.14
CA ASN A 95 -23.15 14.56 18.58
C ASN A 95 -23.40 13.35 19.48
N SER A 96 -24.62 12.80 19.54
CA SER A 96 -24.98 11.84 20.60
C SER A 96 -25.97 10.73 20.22
N GLY A 97 -25.60 9.97 19.19
CA GLY A 97 -25.90 8.55 19.12
C GLY A 97 -25.03 7.84 18.08
N GLU A 98 -25.63 7.32 17.01
CA GLU A 98 -24.98 6.39 16.07
C GLU A 98 -25.16 6.89 14.63
N ASP A 99 -24.37 7.90 14.25
CA ASP A 99 -24.69 8.84 13.16
C ASP A 99 -23.97 8.56 11.83
N VAL A 100 -24.68 8.70 10.70
CA VAL A 100 -24.16 8.52 9.34
C VAL A 100 -24.01 9.87 8.64
N CYS A 101 -22.76 10.33 8.51
CA CYS A 101 -22.42 11.68 8.03
C CYS A 101 -21.84 11.64 6.59
N LEU A 102 -22.56 12.16 5.59
CA LEU A 102 -22.25 12.12 4.15
C LEU A 102 -21.90 13.51 3.59
N ASN A 103 -21.00 13.58 2.60
CA ASN A 103 -20.64 14.83 1.89
C ASN A 103 -20.14 16.00 2.77
N ALA A 104 -19.46 15.69 3.89
CA ALA A 104 -18.84 16.70 4.75
C ALA A 104 -17.51 17.25 4.22
N ALA A 105 -17.22 18.52 4.53
CA ALA A 105 -15.88 19.10 4.39
C ALA A 105 -15.07 19.11 5.70
N ASN A 106 -15.73 19.05 6.86
CA ASN A 106 -15.14 18.69 8.16
C ASN A 106 -16.12 17.77 8.92
N MET A 107 -15.61 16.71 9.55
CA MET A 107 -16.41 15.74 10.29
C MET A 107 -16.10 15.81 11.80
N ASP A 108 -17.10 15.59 12.66
CA ASP A 108 -16.84 15.27 14.06
C ASP A 108 -16.31 13.82 14.16
N PRO A 109 -15.32 13.51 15.02
CA PRO A 109 -14.85 12.14 15.25
C PRO A 109 -15.93 11.12 15.66
N SER A 110 -17.13 11.54 16.07
CA SER A 110 -18.31 10.66 16.20
C SER A 110 -18.77 10.03 14.87
N CYS A 111 -18.42 10.64 13.73
CA CYS A 111 -18.65 10.11 12.38
C CYS A 111 -17.45 9.28 11.83
N GLU A 112 -16.30 9.23 12.53
CA GLU A 112 -15.05 8.62 12.04
C GLU A 112 -14.86 7.18 12.54
N ASN A 113 -15.54 6.23 11.92
CA ASN A 113 -15.56 4.84 12.37
C ASN A 113 -14.69 3.93 11.51
N PHE A 114 -13.75 3.24 12.17
CA PHE A 114 -12.78 2.33 11.56
C PHE A 114 -12.76 0.98 12.27
N THR A 115 -12.19 -0.05 11.65
CA THR A 115 -12.17 -1.42 12.19
C THR A 115 -10.82 -2.07 11.97
N HIS A 116 -10.06 -2.28 13.05
CA HIS A 116 -8.64 -2.62 12.96
C HIS A 116 -8.36 -4.10 13.28
N ALA A 117 -9.07 -4.74 14.22
CA ALA A 117 -9.16 -6.20 14.33
C ALA A 117 -10.56 -6.73 13.98
N LEU A 118 -10.63 -7.66 13.02
CA LEU A 118 -11.87 -8.36 12.70
C LEU A 118 -12.02 -9.64 13.55
N LEU A 119 -12.98 -9.66 14.48
CA LEU A 119 -13.17 -10.73 15.47
C LEU A 119 -14.04 -11.89 14.96
N ALA A 120 -13.45 -12.79 14.16
CA ALA A 120 -14.10 -13.98 13.60
C ALA A 120 -14.75 -14.93 14.63
N SER A 121 -14.24 -15.02 15.87
CA SER A 121 -14.94 -15.69 16.98
C SER A 121 -14.39 -15.35 18.37
N PHE A 122 -15.21 -15.56 19.40
CA PHE A 122 -14.84 -15.51 20.82
C PHE A 122 -15.47 -16.70 21.57
N GLY A 123 -14.71 -17.39 22.42
CA GLY A 123 -15.18 -18.59 23.13
C GLY A 123 -14.28 -19.02 24.29
N ALA A 124 -14.59 -20.17 24.89
CA ALA A 124 -13.82 -20.72 25.99
C ALA A 124 -13.90 -22.26 26.07
N PHE A 125 -12.80 -22.90 26.48
CA PHE A 125 -12.69 -24.35 26.66
C PHE A 125 -11.77 -24.67 27.85
N SER A 126 -11.79 -25.92 28.32
CA SER A 126 -10.83 -26.35 29.35
C SER A 126 -9.82 -27.35 28.80
N ASP A 127 -8.54 -26.96 28.69
CA ASP A 127 -7.44 -27.91 28.55
C ASP A 127 -6.95 -28.38 29.93
N GLN A 128 -6.81 -29.70 30.08
CA GLN A 128 -6.31 -30.40 31.28
C GLN A 128 -6.94 -30.01 32.65
N GLY A 129 -8.02 -29.20 32.65
CA GLY A 129 -8.66 -28.65 33.85
C GLY A 129 -8.26 -27.20 34.19
N ALA A 130 -7.51 -26.52 33.33
CA ALA A 130 -7.35 -25.06 33.36
C ALA A 130 -8.47 -24.39 32.52
N PRO A 131 -8.94 -23.18 32.87
CA PRO A 131 -9.83 -22.40 32.01
C PRO A 131 -9.02 -21.67 30.92
N ILE A 132 -9.38 -21.86 29.65
CA ILE A 132 -8.81 -21.12 28.51
C ILE A 132 -9.92 -20.28 27.87
N VAL A 133 -9.65 -18.99 27.68
CA VAL A 133 -10.43 -18.08 26.83
C VAL A 133 -9.72 -18.02 25.48
N ARG A 134 -10.47 -18.10 24.38
CA ARG A 134 -9.96 -18.03 23.02
C ARG A 134 -10.69 -16.96 22.22
N TRP A 135 -9.95 -16.20 21.43
CA TRP A 135 -10.49 -15.41 20.35
C TRP A 135 -9.72 -15.66 19.05
N VAL A 136 -10.36 -15.37 17.93
CA VAL A 136 -9.81 -15.54 16.59
C VAL A 136 -10.07 -14.27 15.81
N THR A 137 -9.02 -13.71 15.21
CA THR A 137 -9.08 -12.57 14.29
C THR A 137 -8.89 -13.05 12.85
N SER A 138 -9.71 -12.58 11.91
CA SER A 138 -9.53 -12.88 10.47
C SER A 138 -8.88 -11.74 9.68
N SER A 139 -8.58 -10.63 10.34
CA SER A 139 -7.75 -9.53 9.85
C SER A 139 -7.26 -8.71 11.03
N GLU A 140 -6.04 -8.18 10.92
CA GLU A 140 -5.46 -7.19 11.83
C GLU A 140 -4.79 -6.07 11.01
N ALA A 141 -4.99 -4.82 11.42
CA ALA A 141 -4.63 -3.63 10.64
C ALA A 141 -4.17 -2.49 11.56
N GLY A 142 -3.07 -2.69 12.28
CA GLY A 142 -2.61 -1.73 13.30
C GLY A 142 -2.95 -2.14 14.73
N THR A 143 -3.57 -3.30 14.92
CA THR A 143 -3.78 -3.95 16.22
C THR A 143 -2.44 -4.13 16.96
N VAL A 144 -2.18 -3.29 17.96
CA VAL A 144 -1.01 -3.40 18.84
C VAL A 144 -1.23 -4.51 19.87
N GLY A 145 -2.47 -4.70 20.31
CA GLY A 145 -2.86 -5.84 21.14
C GLY A 145 -4.21 -5.68 21.80
N PHE A 146 -4.42 -6.45 22.87
CA PHE A 146 -5.71 -6.54 23.55
C PHE A 146 -5.56 -6.45 25.07
N TYR A 147 -6.54 -5.85 25.73
CA TYR A 147 -6.82 -6.08 27.15
C TYR A 147 -8.00 -7.06 27.28
N LEU A 148 -7.90 -7.99 28.21
CA LEU A 148 -8.98 -8.93 28.52
C LEU A 148 -9.53 -8.68 29.94
N TYR A 149 -10.84 -8.45 30.04
CA TYR A 149 -11.56 -8.24 31.28
C TYR A 149 -12.60 -9.34 31.50
N ARG A 150 -12.85 -9.69 32.77
CA ARG A 150 -13.93 -10.60 33.19
C ARG A 150 -14.88 -9.87 34.14
N GLU A 151 -16.17 -10.16 34.08
CA GLU A 151 -17.14 -9.66 35.07
C GLU A 151 -16.83 -10.28 36.43
N VAL A 152 -16.74 -9.44 37.46
CA VAL A 152 -16.66 -9.89 38.85
C VAL A 152 -17.60 -9.06 39.71
N SER A 153 -18.80 -9.61 39.96
CA SER A 153 -19.80 -9.05 40.87
C SER A 153 -20.37 -7.67 40.47
N GLY A 154 -20.46 -7.40 39.17
CA GLY A 154 -20.98 -6.16 38.58
C GLY A 154 -19.94 -5.11 38.21
N GLU A 155 -18.64 -5.42 38.31
CA GLU A 155 -17.53 -4.59 37.85
C GLU A 155 -16.61 -5.41 36.91
N TRP A 156 -15.95 -4.77 35.93
CA TRP A 156 -14.99 -5.42 35.04
C TRP A 156 -13.60 -5.46 35.69
N GLU A 157 -13.06 -6.66 35.93
CA GLU A 157 -11.68 -6.86 36.42
C GLU A 157 -10.79 -7.36 35.27
N ALA A 158 -9.65 -6.69 35.03
CA ALA A 158 -8.64 -7.16 34.07
C ALA A 158 -8.03 -8.48 34.55
N VAL A 159 -7.89 -9.47 33.65
CA VAL A 159 -7.43 -10.82 34.04
C VAL A 159 -5.89 -10.95 34.09
N HIS A 160 -5.16 -9.90 33.71
CA HIS A 160 -3.69 -9.80 33.74
C HIS A 160 -3.22 -8.34 33.95
N GLU A 161 -1.90 -8.14 34.05
CA GLU A 161 -1.23 -6.84 33.97
C GLU A 161 -0.54 -6.71 32.59
N GLY A 162 -0.36 -5.48 32.08
CA GLY A 162 0.21 -5.21 30.73
C GLY A 162 -0.80 -5.42 29.59
N LEU A 163 -0.35 -5.33 28.34
CA LEU A 163 -1.13 -5.65 27.14
C LEU A 163 -0.95 -7.14 26.75
N LEU A 164 -1.89 -7.72 26.00
CA LEU A 164 -1.71 -9.00 25.27
C LEU A 164 -1.36 -8.68 23.80
N PRO A 165 -0.09 -8.82 23.36
CA PRO A 165 0.33 -8.29 22.06
C PRO A 165 -0.39 -8.91 20.87
N GLY A 166 -0.77 -8.05 19.92
CA GLY A 166 -1.42 -8.41 18.66
C GLY A 166 -0.45 -9.00 17.64
N LEU A 167 -0.93 -9.27 16.43
CA LEU A 167 -0.20 -9.88 15.33
C LEU A 167 0.34 -8.81 14.36
N LEU A 168 1.21 -7.94 14.89
CA LEU A 168 1.87 -6.81 14.21
C LEU A 168 2.43 -7.10 12.80
N ASP A 169 2.85 -8.34 12.55
CA ASP A 169 3.47 -8.83 11.31
C ASP A 169 2.56 -9.76 10.46
N ALA A 170 1.33 -10.03 10.91
CA ALA A 170 0.40 -10.98 10.29
C ALA A 170 -0.99 -10.34 10.09
N PRO A 171 -1.17 -9.49 9.05
CA PRO A 171 -2.41 -8.76 8.79
C PRO A 171 -3.63 -9.63 8.46
N GLN A 172 -3.43 -10.93 8.23
CA GLN A 172 -4.50 -11.94 8.09
C GLN A 172 -5.11 -12.38 9.44
N GLY A 173 -4.66 -11.81 10.57
CA GLY A 173 -5.08 -12.18 11.90
C GLY A 173 -4.57 -13.56 12.35
N GLY A 174 -5.16 -14.10 13.41
CA GLY A 174 -4.80 -15.39 13.99
C GLY A 174 -5.61 -15.81 15.19
N VAL A 175 -5.13 -16.87 15.86
CA VAL A 175 -5.74 -17.46 17.05
C VAL A 175 -5.00 -16.99 18.29
N TYR A 176 -5.75 -16.68 19.34
CA TYR A 176 -5.24 -16.28 20.65
C TYR A 176 -5.81 -17.19 21.74
N ASP A 177 -4.95 -17.62 22.68
CA ASP A 177 -5.35 -18.32 23.90
C ASP A 177 -4.87 -17.54 25.13
N PHE A 178 -5.76 -17.31 26.09
CA PHE A 178 -5.43 -16.81 27.42
C PHE A 178 -5.90 -17.77 28.53
N ARG A 179 -5.01 -18.11 29.45
CA ARG A 179 -5.25 -19.05 30.56
C ARG A 179 -5.70 -18.31 31.82
N ASP A 180 -7.01 -18.06 31.93
CA ASP A 180 -7.58 -17.38 33.08
C ASP A 180 -7.60 -18.27 34.33
N LEU A 181 -6.62 -18.08 35.21
CA LEU A 181 -6.49 -18.79 36.49
C LEU A 181 -7.52 -18.35 37.56
N GLY A 182 -8.36 -17.36 37.28
CA GLY A 182 -9.39 -16.85 38.19
C GLY A 182 -10.81 -17.39 37.94
N ALA A 183 -11.11 -17.84 36.72
CA ALA A 183 -12.45 -18.27 36.30
C ALA A 183 -12.87 -19.65 36.88
N ASP A 184 -14.18 -19.84 37.13
CA ASP A 184 -14.72 -21.17 37.48
C ASP A 184 -15.29 -21.88 36.24
N SER A 185 -14.48 -22.77 35.69
CA SER A 185 -14.82 -23.69 34.57
C SER A 185 -16.12 -24.51 34.68
N ASN A 186 -16.87 -24.41 35.79
CA ASN A 186 -18.14 -25.11 36.00
C ASN A 186 -19.39 -24.23 35.81
N ASP A 187 -19.24 -22.90 35.80
CA ASP A 187 -20.31 -21.92 35.59
C ASP A 187 -20.06 -21.13 34.27
N ALA A 188 -21.01 -20.26 33.89
CA ALA A 188 -20.86 -19.39 32.73
C ALA A 188 -20.25 -18.05 33.14
N GLU A 189 -19.17 -17.65 32.47
CA GLU A 189 -18.44 -16.40 32.73
C GLU A 189 -18.77 -15.34 31.68
N GLN A 190 -18.51 -14.06 31.99
CA GLN A 190 -18.63 -12.95 31.05
C GLN A 190 -17.29 -12.27 30.85
N TYR A 191 -16.93 -12.01 29.58
CA TYR A 191 -15.71 -11.31 29.20
C TYR A 191 -15.99 -10.08 28.34
N LEU A 192 -15.08 -9.12 28.41
CA LEU A 192 -14.97 -7.97 27.51
C LEU A 192 -13.54 -7.97 26.99
N LEU A 193 -13.39 -7.99 25.66
CA LEU A 193 -12.11 -7.84 24.98
C LEU A 193 -12.01 -6.39 24.50
N VAL A 194 -10.86 -5.75 24.69
CA VAL A 194 -10.63 -4.38 24.22
C VAL A 194 -9.39 -4.37 23.34
N GLU A 195 -9.57 -4.13 22.04
CA GLU A 195 -8.45 -3.87 21.11
C GLU A 195 -7.75 -2.55 21.49
N VAL A 196 -6.45 -2.46 21.20
CA VAL A 196 -5.66 -1.23 21.19
C VAL A 196 -4.90 -1.16 19.87
N ASP A 197 -4.99 -0.04 19.15
CA ASP A 197 -4.30 0.19 17.87
C ASP A 197 -2.97 0.99 18.02
N VAL A 198 -2.30 1.31 16.89
CA VAL A 198 -1.04 2.08 16.88
C VAL A 198 -1.24 3.55 17.27
N GLN A 199 -2.44 4.12 17.06
CA GLN A 199 -2.84 5.44 17.52
C GLN A 199 -3.11 5.47 19.04
N GLY A 200 -3.38 4.31 19.66
CA GLY A 200 -3.80 4.16 21.06
C GLY A 200 -5.30 4.28 21.28
N VAL A 201 -6.12 4.22 20.22
CA VAL A 201 -7.58 4.10 20.29
C VAL A 201 -7.95 2.74 20.86
N GLN A 202 -9.11 2.63 21.51
CA GLN A 202 -9.57 1.40 22.15
C GLN A 202 -10.99 1.01 21.70
N SER A 203 -11.13 -0.20 21.18
CA SER A 203 -12.39 -0.72 20.64
C SER A 203 -12.92 -1.88 21.51
N GLU A 204 -14.12 -1.73 22.06
CA GLU A 204 -14.75 -2.73 22.93
C GLU A 204 -15.48 -3.82 22.13
N HIS A 205 -15.04 -5.07 22.24
CA HIS A 205 -15.74 -6.25 21.74
C HIS A 205 -16.35 -7.03 22.91
N GLY A 206 -17.68 -7.08 22.99
CA GLY A 206 -18.38 -7.84 24.02
C GLY A 206 -19.79 -7.31 24.35
N PRO A 207 -20.29 -7.55 25.56
CA PRO A 207 -19.83 -8.58 26.49
C PRO A 207 -20.11 -9.99 25.93
N PHE A 208 -19.15 -10.90 26.02
CA PHE A 208 -19.29 -12.29 25.60
C PHE A 208 -19.63 -13.19 26.79
N VAL A 209 -20.78 -13.88 26.72
CA VAL A 209 -21.15 -14.92 27.70
C VAL A 209 -20.62 -16.26 27.22
N VAL A 210 -19.63 -16.82 27.91
CA VAL A 210 -18.98 -18.08 27.51
C VAL A 210 -19.24 -19.20 28.50
N ASN A 211 -19.23 -20.43 28.01
CA ASN A 211 -19.25 -21.66 28.81
C ASN A 211 -17.97 -22.44 28.44
N PHE A 212 -17.29 -23.02 29.43
CA PHE A 212 -16.07 -23.79 29.15
C PHE A 212 -16.43 -25.17 28.56
N GLU A 213 -16.37 -25.26 27.23
CA GLU A 213 -16.68 -26.49 26.49
C GLU A 213 -15.53 -27.52 26.60
N SER A 214 -15.71 -28.69 25.97
CA SER A 214 -14.77 -29.80 26.08
C SER A 214 -13.40 -29.50 25.46
N THR A 215 -12.35 -30.05 26.07
CA THR A 215 -10.93 -30.00 25.65
C THR A 215 -10.70 -29.82 24.14
N GLU A 216 -10.33 -28.61 23.74
CA GLU A 216 -9.66 -28.34 22.46
C GLU A 216 -8.14 -28.46 22.59
N GLN A 217 -7.42 -28.35 21.49
CA GLN A 217 -5.97 -28.14 21.51
C GLN A 217 -5.67 -26.64 21.71
N THR A 218 -4.88 -26.34 22.74
CA THR A 218 -4.36 -24.99 22.98
C THR A 218 -3.09 -24.72 22.16
N ILE A 219 -2.83 -23.44 21.87
CA ILE A 219 -1.55 -22.94 21.32
C ILE A 219 -0.55 -22.53 22.41
N LEU A 220 -0.93 -22.65 23.69
CA LEU A 220 -0.07 -22.37 24.84
C LEU A 220 0.97 -23.48 25.07
N ASP A 221 2.19 -23.09 25.43
CA ASP A 221 3.14 -23.96 26.13
C ASP A 221 2.59 -24.40 27.51
N ASP A 222 3.09 -25.53 28.03
CA ASP A 222 2.65 -26.16 29.30
C ASP A 222 2.48 -25.16 30.45
N ASP A 223 3.44 -24.24 30.65
CA ASP A 223 3.46 -23.26 31.74
C ASP A 223 3.05 -21.82 31.34
N ALA A 224 2.66 -21.56 30.07
CA ALA A 224 2.33 -20.21 29.59
C ALA A 224 0.98 -19.67 30.12
N LEU A 225 0.80 -18.34 30.09
CA LEU A 225 -0.49 -17.68 30.36
C LEU A 225 -1.17 -17.14 29.10
N PHE A 226 -0.39 -16.71 28.11
CA PHE A 226 -0.86 -16.15 26.85
C PHE A 226 -0.09 -16.80 25.69
N GLY A 227 -0.78 -16.96 24.56
CA GLY A 227 -0.21 -17.43 23.30
C GLY A 227 -0.98 -16.83 22.12
N ARG A 228 -0.25 -16.51 21.05
CA ARG A 228 -0.77 -15.99 19.78
C ARG A 228 -0.18 -16.79 18.62
N GLN A 229 -0.99 -17.11 17.62
CA GLN A 229 -0.56 -17.80 16.40
C GLN A 229 -1.27 -17.20 15.19
N ALA A 230 -0.50 -16.57 14.29
CA ALA A 230 -1.00 -16.11 12.99
C ALA A 230 -1.70 -17.23 12.20
N HIS A 231 -2.74 -16.88 11.44
CA HIS A 231 -3.27 -17.80 10.44
C HIS A 231 -2.20 -18.11 9.37
N GLU A 232 -2.11 -19.38 8.95
CA GLU A 232 -1.09 -19.83 8.00
C GLU A 232 -1.37 -19.27 6.59
N LEU A 233 -0.61 -18.27 6.18
CA LEU A 233 -0.49 -17.89 4.77
C LEU A 233 0.31 -18.97 4.03
N GLY A 234 -0.33 -19.62 3.05
CA GLY A 234 0.31 -20.61 2.19
C GLY A 234 1.34 -19.97 1.23
N PRO A 235 2.31 -20.75 0.73
CA PRO A 235 3.07 -20.33 -0.43
C PRO A 235 2.17 -20.36 -1.66
N ILE A 236 2.16 -19.29 -2.43
CA ILE A 236 1.53 -19.30 -3.76
C ILE A 236 2.49 -20.08 -4.67
N GLU A 237 2.02 -21.14 -5.35
CA GLU A 237 2.91 -22.17 -5.95
C GLU A 237 3.89 -21.62 -7.02
N THR A 238 3.68 -20.39 -7.51
CA THR A 238 4.71 -19.62 -8.22
C THR A 238 5.86 -19.26 -7.28
N THR A 239 6.89 -20.12 -7.23
CA THR A 239 8.19 -19.77 -6.63
C THR A 239 8.71 -18.47 -7.24
N ALA A 240 8.96 -17.46 -6.40
CA ALA A 240 9.60 -16.16 -6.69
C ALA A 240 10.31 -16.12 -8.06
N LEU A 241 9.62 -15.61 -9.07
CA LEU A 241 10.17 -15.48 -10.42
C LEU A 241 11.07 -14.24 -10.45
N LYS A 242 12.38 -14.41 -10.18
CA LYS A 242 13.40 -13.50 -10.72
C LYS A 242 13.15 -13.43 -12.23
N VAL A 243 12.55 -12.31 -12.68
CA VAL A 243 11.77 -12.14 -13.92
C VAL A 243 12.27 -13.07 -15.01
N SER A 244 11.48 -14.10 -15.38
CA SER A 244 12.04 -15.22 -16.14
C SER A 244 12.13 -14.89 -17.64
N ASN A 245 13.17 -14.10 -17.95
CA ASN A 245 13.62 -13.61 -19.25
C ASN A 245 14.05 -14.73 -20.21
N SER A 246 13.37 -15.87 -20.19
CA SER A 246 13.79 -17.15 -20.76
C SER A 246 13.61 -17.22 -22.28
N GLU A 247 12.61 -16.54 -22.85
CA GLU A 247 12.42 -16.45 -24.31
C GLU A 247 13.31 -15.37 -24.96
N LYS A 248 13.36 -14.17 -24.36
CA LYS A 248 14.16 -13.03 -24.85
C LYS A 248 15.68 -13.24 -24.78
N GLN A 249 16.17 -14.18 -23.96
CA GLN A 249 17.60 -14.53 -23.87
C GLN A 249 18.17 -15.32 -25.08
N SER A 250 17.43 -15.43 -26.19
CA SER A 250 17.89 -16.07 -27.43
C SER A 250 19.25 -15.50 -27.91
N PRO A 251 20.31 -16.34 -28.10
CA PRO A 251 21.64 -15.84 -28.48
C PRO A 251 21.70 -15.35 -29.93
N GLY A 252 21.94 -14.05 -30.13
CA GLY A 252 22.22 -13.47 -31.45
C GLY A 252 21.53 -12.15 -31.78
N ASP A 253 20.45 -11.82 -31.06
CA ASP A 253 19.54 -10.73 -31.44
C ASP A 253 19.63 -9.49 -30.53
N ALA A 254 20.47 -9.53 -29.49
CA ALA A 254 20.62 -8.46 -28.50
C ALA A 254 21.20 -7.16 -29.08
N ILE A 255 20.67 -5.99 -28.69
CA ILE A 255 21.26 -4.67 -29.00
C ILE A 255 22.18 -4.15 -27.88
N ALA A 256 21.90 -4.58 -26.65
CA ALA A 256 22.75 -4.45 -25.47
C ALA A 256 22.55 -5.67 -24.55
N ILE A 257 23.29 -5.73 -23.45
CA ILE A 257 23.19 -6.77 -22.43
C ILE A 257 23.01 -6.07 -21.08
N TYR A 258 21.98 -6.44 -20.34
CA TYR A 258 21.78 -6.00 -18.95
C TYR A 258 22.51 -6.94 -17.98
N LEU A 259 23.15 -6.35 -16.96
CA LEU A 259 24.03 -6.99 -15.99
C LEU A 259 23.60 -6.56 -14.59
N GLY A 260 23.04 -7.48 -13.79
CA GLY A 260 22.68 -7.22 -12.39
C GLY A 260 23.85 -7.42 -11.44
N VAL A 261 23.94 -6.57 -10.42
CA VAL A 261 24.99 -6.54 -9.40
C VAL A 261 24.37 -6.33 -8.02
N GLU A 262 24.49 -7.30 -7.12
CA GLU A 262 23.91 -7.21 -5.76
C GLU A 262 24.85 -6.49 -4.76
N GLU A 263 26.17 -6.63 -4.90
CA GLU A 263 27.16 -6.13 -3.94
C GLU A 263 28.21 -5.19 -4.58
N ALA A 264 28.85 -4.34 -3.79
CA ALA A 264 30.02 -3.58 -4.24
C ALA A 264 31.26 -4.47 -4.48
N GLY A 265 32.03 -4.23 -5.54
CA GLY A 265 33.26 -4.98 -5.84
C GLY A 265 33.73 -4.92 -7.30
N LEU A 266 34.74 -5.72 -7.64
CA LEU A 266 35.19 -5.89 -9.03
C LEU A 266 34.35 -6.96 -9.73
N TYR A 267 33.70 -6.60 -10.84
CA TYR A 267 32.91 -7.50 -11.68
C TYR A 267 33.57 -7.67 -13.05
N ALA A 268 33.46 -8.86 -13.62
CA ALA A 268 34.03 -9.24 -14.90
C ALA A 268 33.03 -10.02 -15.76
N ILE A 269 32.74 -9.54 -16.99
CA ILE A 269 32.00 -10.30 -18.00
C ILE A 269 32.93 -10.76 -19.13
N SER A 270 32.91 -12.07 -19.41
CA SER A 270 33.79 -12.68 -20.42
C SER A 270 33.43 -12.28 -21.86
N ALA A 271 34.44 -12.11 -22.69
CA ALA A 271 34.31 -11.86 -24.13
C ALA A 271 33.57 -13.00 -24.86
N SER A 272 33.58 -14.21 -24.29
CA SER A 272 32.80 -15.36 -24.75
C SER A 272 31.30 -15.21 -24.48
N GLU A 273 30.92 -14.69 -23.31
CA GLU A 273 29.51 -14.43 -22.94
C GLU A 273 28.93 -13.29 -23.78
N VAL A 274 29.66 -12.16 -23.83
CA VAL A 274 29.33 -11.01 -24.69
C VAL A 274 29.18 -11.46 -26.16
N ALA A 275 30.09 -12.30 -26.67
CA ALA A 275 30.01 -12.80 -28.03
C ALA A 275 28.80 -13.72 -28.27
N ALA A 276 28.38 -14.51 -27.28
CA ALA A 276 27.21 -15.37 -27.39
C ALA A 276 25.92 -14.54 -27.49
N ARG A 277 25.72 -13.59 -26.57
CA ARG A 277 24.53 -12.72 -26.53
C ARG A 277 24.37 -11.91 -27.83
N PHE A 278 25.45 -11.28 -28.31
CA PHE A 278 25.48 -10.50 -29.55
C PHE A 278 25.62 -11.33 -30.85
N GLY A 279 25.72 -12.66 -30.79
CA GLY A 279 25.86 -13.53 -31.98
C GLY A 279 27.15 -13.33 -32.80
N ILE A 280 28.15 -12.66 -32.23
CA ILE A 280 29.43 -12.36 -32.88
C ILE A 280 30.53 -13.35 -32.44
N THR A 281 31.75 -13.16 -32.94
CA THR A 281 32.89 -14.01 -32.54
C THR A 281 33.59 -13.42 -31.31
N GLU A 282 34.02 -14.27 -30.37
CA GLU A 282 34.85 -13.89 -29.21
C GLU A 282 36.05 -13.01 -29.62
N ALA A 283 36.71 -13.33 -30.73
CA ALA A 283 37.79 -12.53 -31.29
C ALA A 283 37.37 -11.08 -31.61
N SER A 284 36.17 -10.88 -32.16
CA SER A 284 35.64 -9.54 -32.42
C SER A 284 35.27 -8.77 -31.15
N VAL A 285 34.96 -9.46 -30.05
CA VAL A 285 34.76 -8.81 -28.74
C VAL A 285 36.12 -8.45 -28.13
N ARG A 286 37.11 -9.36 -28.18
CA ARG A 286 38.48 -9.07 -27.70
C ARG A 286 39.13 -7.92 -28.47
N ASP A 287 38.91 -7.81 -29.77
CA ASP A 287 39.35 -6.67 -30.58
C ASP A 287 38.70 -5.36 -30.08
N ARG A 288 37.39 -5.36 -29.79
CA ARG A 288 36.67 -4.20 -29.23
C ARG A 288 37.14 -3.81 -27.83
N ILE A 289 37.34 -4.79 -26.95
CA ILE A 289 37.91 -4.63 -25.60
C ILE A 289 39.27 -3.92 -25.66
N GLN A 290 40.12 -4.27 -26.64
CA GLN A 290 41.42 -3.63 -26.83
C GLN A 290 41.36 -2.23 -27.45
N MET A 291 40.22 -1.82 -28.03
CA MET A 291 40.03 -0.52 -28.69
C MET A 291 39.16 0.47 -27.90
N GLY A 292 38.54 0.05 -26.79
CA GLY A 292 37.53 0.85 -26.08
C GLY A 292 36.17 0.88 -26.78
N GLU A 293 35.93 -0.02 -27.73
CA GLU A 293 34.70 -0.07 -28.55
C GLU A 293 33.60 -0.91 -27.88
N LEU A 294 33.38 -0.66 -26.58
CA LEU A 294 32.21 -1.08 -25.80
C LEU A 294 31.75 0.08 -24.90
N LEU A 295 30.45 0.20 -24.67
CA LEU A 295 29.84 1.22 -23.81
C LEU A 295 29.08 0.54 -22.66
N LEU A 296 29.47 0.86 -21.42
CA LEU A 296 28.76 0.49 -20.21
C LEU A 296 28.04 1.73 -19.66
N THR A 297 26.78 1.57 -19.25
CA THR A 297 25.94 2.63 -18.66
C THR A 297 25.14 2.13 -17.47
N GLU A 298 24.80 3.00 -16.53
CA GLU A 298 23.93 2.74 -15.37
C GLU A 298 23.00 3.95 -15.19
N GLY A 299 21.67 3.73 -15.21
CA GLY A 299 20.69 4.83 -15.28
C GLY A 299 20.91 5.77 -16.48
N GLY A 300 21.30 5.22 -17.64
CA GLY A 300 21.67 5.97 -18.84
C GLY A 300 23.04 6.67 -18.82
N GLU A 301 23.67 6.84 -17.65
CA GLU A 301 24.94 7.55 -17.49
C GLU A 301 26.15 6.63 -17.70
N SER A 302 27.25 7.14 -18.27
CA SER A 302 28.40 6.29 -18.67
C SER A 302 29.26 5.84 -17.49
N VAL A 303 29.49 4.53 -17.43
CA VAL A 303 30.38 3.86 -16.46
C VAL A 303 31.69 3.49 -17.14
N ALA A 304 32.82 3.74 -16.48
CA ALA A 304 34.15 3.43 -16.99
C ALA A 304 34.57 1.98 -16.67
N TRP A 305 34.99 1.24 -17.71
CA TRP A 305 35.42 -0.16 -17.61
C TRP A 305 36.88 -0.35 -18.05
N ALA A 306 37.50 -1.48 -17.68
CA ALA A 306 38.87 -1.83 -18.02
C ALA A 306 38.94 -3.20 -18.73
N PRO A 307 39.94 -3.44 -19.61
CA PRO A 307 40.23 -4.78 -20.08
C PRO A 307 40.91 -5.59 -18.96
N SER A 308 40.49 -6.84 -18.77
CA SER A 308 41.24 -7.81 -17.95
C SER A 308 42.70 -7.96 -18.40
N ALA A 309 43.57 -8.45 -17.51
CA ALA A 309 45.02 -8.54 -17.74
C ALA A 309 45.43 -9.36 -18.98
N ASP A 310 44.61 -10.32 -19.42
CA ASP A 310 44.82 -11.10 -20.65
C ASP A 310 43.93 -10.64 -21.84
N GLY A 311 43.07 -9.64 -21.63
CA GLY A 311 42.09 -9.18 -22.60
C GLY A 311 41.02 -10.23 -22.93
N SER A 312 40.54 -10.98 -21.93
CA SER A 312 39.42 -11.93 -22.05
C SER A 312 38.09 -11.46 -21.50
N ALA A 313 38.07 -10.43 -20.64
CA ALA A 313 36.86 -9.88 -20.03
C ALA A 313 36.85 -8.34 -20.02
N VAL A 314 35.64 -7.80 -19.88
CA VAL A 314 35.37 -6.42 -19.47
C VAL A 314 35.26 -6.43 -17.95
N GLU A 315 36.15 -5.69 -17.29
CA GLU A 315 36.18 -5.49 -15.83
C GLU A 315 35.59 -4.13 -15.47
N PHE A 316 34.70 -4.05 -14.48
CA PHE A 316 34.12 -2.81 -13.97
C PHE A 316 33.95 -2.84 -12.45
N TYR A 317 33.91 -1.67 -11.82
CA TYR A 317 33.57 -1.58 -10.40
C TYR A 317 32.04 -1.55 -10.26
N GLY A 318 31.49 -2.61 -9.70
CA GLY A 318 30.11 -2.66 -9.25
C GLY A 318 29.98 -1.96 -7.89
N VAL A 319 28.84 -1.32 -7.69
CA VAL A 319 28.35 -0.84 -6.40
C VAL A 319 26.98 -1.42 -6.12
N GLU A 320 26.71 -1.70 -4.85
CA GLU A 320 25.40 -2.16 -4.37
C GLU A 320 24.28 -1.13 -4.70
N ARG A 321 23.04 -1.62 -4.61
CA ARG A 321 21.83 -0.80 -4.60
C ARG A 321 21.00 -1.23 -3.40
N ARG A 322 20.49 -0.25 -2.65
CA ARG A 322 19.36 -0.42 -1.74
C ARG A 322 18.19 0.37 -2.28
N SER A 323 17.04 -0.28 -2.31
CA SER A 323 15.84 0.15 -3.03
C SER A 323 14.75 -0.85 -2.66
N LEU A 324 13.56 -0.37 -2.33
CA LEU A 324 12.39 -1.22 -2.05
C LEU A 324 12.18 -2.32 -3.11
N PHE A 325 12.40 -1.98 -4.38
CA PHE A 325 11.97 -2.75 -5.54
C PHE A 325 12.96 -3.84 -5.99
N THR A 326 14.26 -3.71 -5.70
CA THR A 326 15.27 -4.68 -6.16
C THR A 326 16.59 -4.61 -5.38
N THR A 327 17.21 -5.77 -5.19
CA THR A 327 18.59 -5.93 -4.69
C THR A 327 19.65 -5.72 -5.78
N GLU A 328 19.28 -5.82 -7.06
CA GLU A 328 20.23 -5.78 -8.17
C GLU A 328 20.37 -4.35 -8.74
N ARG A 329 21.60 -3.85 -8.77
CA ARG A 329 21.95 -2.65 -9.53
C ARG A 329 22.22 -3.02 -10.98
N ILE A 330 21.47 -2.43 -11.91
CA ILE A 330 21.48 -2.82 -13.32
C ILE A 330 22.43 -1.94 -14.14
N TYR A 331 23.36 -2.59 -14.84
CA TYR A 331 24.28 -1.98 -15.80
C TYR A 331 23.97 -2.49 -17.21
N ARG A 332 23.98 -1.61 -18.20
CA ARG A 332 23.71 -1.93 -19.62
C ARG A 332 24.99 -1.83 -20.45
N LEU A 333 25.36 -2.91 -21.13
CA LEU A 333 26.58 -3.04 -21.95
C LEU A 333 26.21 -3.14 -23.44
N SER A 334 26.68 -2.21 -24.28
CA SER A 334 26.41 -2.17 -25.72
C SER A 334 27.68 -2.15 -26.58
N LEU A 335 27.53 -2.41 -27.88
CA LEU A 335 28.61 -2.44 -28.88
C LEU A 335 29.00 -1.05 -29.43
N GLU A 336 28.78 0.01 -28.66
CA GLU A 336 29.17 1.39 -28.99
C GLU A 336 30.53 1.77 -28.38
N THR A 337 31.03 2.99 -28.60
CA THR A 337 32.28 3.46 -27.97
C THR A 337 31.97 4.20 -26.67
N GLY A 338 32.43 3.68 -25.53
CA GLY A 338 32.19 4.27 -24.21
C GLY A 338 33.45 4.72 -23.47
N SER A 339 33.30 4.85 -22.16
CA SER A 339 34.36 5.27 -21.24
C SER A 339 35.22 4.08 -20.80
N THR A 340 36.54 4.20 -20.92
CA THR A 340 37.49 3.28 -20.28
C THR A 340 38.09 3.90 -19.03
N MET A 341 38.39 3.11 -18.00
CA MET A 341 39.03 3.57 -16.77
C MET A 341 40.33 4.35 -17.06
N GLY A 342 40.58 5.39 -16.26
CA GLY A 342 41.87 6.09 -16.29
C GLY A 342 42.98 5.26 -15.63
N GLU A 343 44.24 5.61 -15.90
CA GLU A 343 45.40 5.10 -15.16
C GLU A 343 46.09 6.22 -14.37
N ARG A 344 46.48 5.93 -13.12
CA ARG A 344 47.27 6.84 -12.26
C ARG A 344 48.33 6.05 -11.49
N SER A 345 49.55 6.59 -11.37
CA SER A 345 50.59 5.96 -10.55
C SER A 345 50.33 6.19 -9.05
N ALA A 346 50.36 5.11 -8.27
CA ALA A 346 50.29 5.08 -6.81
C ALA A 346 51.61 4.60 -6.20
N ALA A 347 52.74 4.85 -6.88
CA ALA A 347 54.08 4.46 -6.44
C ALA A 347 54.37 4.94 -5.01
N PRO A 348 54.68 4.04 -4.05
CA PRO A 348 54.93 4.42 -2.67
C PRO A 348 56.25 5.19 -2.50
N ASP A 349 56.21 6.20 -1.64
CA ASP A 349 57.37 6.96 -1.19
C ASP A 349 57.90 6.33 0.14
N ALA A 350 58.44 7.11 1.07
CA ALA A 350 58.71 6.59 2.42
C ALA A 350 57.40 6.30 3.17
N LEU A 351 57.22 5.07 3.66
CA LEU A 351 56.06 4.70 4.49
C LEU A 351 55.94 5.58 5.74
N THR A 352 54.69 5.80 6.15
CA THR A 352 54.35 6.34 7.47
C THR A 352 53.82 5.21 8.35
N ASP A 353 54.52 4.93 9.45
CA ASP A 353 54.09 3.95 10.45
C ASP A 353 52.81 4.41 11.17
N ASP A 354 52.08 3.44 11.75
CA ASP A 354 50.93 3.67 12.66
C ASP A 354 49.78 4.54 12.11
N LEU A 355 49.54 4.50 10.79
CA LEU A 355 48.36 5.11 10.15
C LEU A 355 47.10 4.24 10.23
N THR A 356 45.96 4.92 10.31
CA THR A 356 44.59 4.36 10.32
C THR A 356 43.70 5.05 9.28
N PHE A 357 42.52 4.47 9.06
CA PHE A 357 41.39 5.05 8.34
C PHE A 357 40.10 4.68 9.09
N GLU A 358 39.01 5.44 8.89
CA GLU A 358 37.70 5.04 9.40
C GLU A 358 37.07 4.03 8.45
N SER A 359 36.55 2.94 9.01
CA SER A 359 35.83 1.91 8.29
C SER A 359 34.38 1.93 8.74
N ASP A 360 33.47 2.11 7.80
CA ASP A 360 32.03 2.03 8.03
C ASP A 360 31.56 0.58 7.84
N LEU A 361 30.70 0.11 8.73
CA LEU A 361 30.03 -1.19 8.68
C LEU A 361 28.55 -0.97 8.96
N HIS A 362 27.74 -1.14 7.93
CA HIS A 362 26.29 -1.10 8.03
C HIS A 362 25.74 -2.49 8.39
N LEU A 363 24.71 -2.54 9.25
CA LEU A 363 24.07 -3.77 9.73
C LEU A 363 22.54 -3.62 9.66
N GLU A 364 21.89 -4.46 8.85
CA GLU A 364 20.47 -4.42 8.50
C GLU A 364 20.10 -5.77 7.84
N GLU A 365 18.95 -6.36 8.18
CA GLU A 365 18.36 -7.47 7.42
C GLU A 365 16.84 -7.25 7.38
N ASP A 366 16.27 -7.02 6.18
CA ASP A 366 14.83 -6.85 6.02
C ASP A 366 14.06 -8.11 6.47
N GLN A 367 13.12 -8.00 7.41
CA GLN A 367 12.30 -9.13 7.88
C GLN A 367 10.81 -8.79 8.03
N ILE A 368 10.49 -7.65 8.66
CA ILE A 368 9.13 -7.28 9.09
C ILE A 368 8.65 -6.07 8.28
N ALA A 369 7.59 -6.23 7.47
CA ALA A 369 7.00 -5.14 6.70
C ALA A 369 5.93 -4.40 7.53
N ALA A 370 6.28 -3.27 8.14
CA ALA A 370 5.40 -2.52 9.03
C ALA A 370 4.56 -1.45 8.30
N VAL A 371 3.88 -1.86 7.23
CA VAL A 371 3.17 -0.97 6.28
C VAL A 371 2.11 -0.05 6.92
N ILE A 372 1.54 -0.41 8.08
CA ILE A 372 0.56 0.43 8.79
C ILE A 372 1.19 1.69 9.42
N ILE A 373 2.46 1.62 9.83
CA ILE A 373 3.16 2.76 10.47
C ILE A 373 4.16 3.46 9.54
N ALA A 374 4.31 2.96 8.31
CA ALA A 374 5.20 3.53 7.31
C ALA A 374 4.70 4.91 6.83
N PRO A 375 5.52 5.98 6.94
CA PRO A 375 5.06 7.34 6.64
C PRO A 375 5.12 7.72 5.15
N ASP A 376 5.82 6.93 4.33
CA ASP A 376 6.19 7.23 2.93
C ASP A 376 6.17 5.92 2.11
N PRO A 377 5.40 5.81 1.02
CA PRO A 377 5.31 4.60 0.20
C PRO A 377 6.55 4.33 -0.66
N ASP A 378 7.41 5.34 -0.89
CA ASP A 378 8.72 5.19 -1.56
C ASP A 378 9.88 5.12 -0.55
N GLY A 379 9.60 5.33 0.74
CA GLY A 379 10.54 5.17 1.86
C GLY A 379 10.55 3.75 2.42
N ASP A 380 11.53 3.42 3.27
CA ASP A 380 11.59 2.06 3.81
C ASP A 380 10.47 1.76 4.81
N TYR A 381 9.95 0.55 4.70
CA TYR A 381 8.90 -0.04 5.54
C TYR A 381 9.26 -1.46 6.00
N TRP A 382 10.46 -1.93 5.66
CA TRP A 382 11.04 -3.15 6.19
C TRP A 382 11.87 -2.85 7.44
N PHE A 383 11.73 -3.71 8.45
CA PHE A 383 12.43 -3.60 9.71
C PHE A 383 13.04 -4.95 10.11
N TRP A 384 14.07 -4.91 10.96
CA TRP A 384 14.90 -6.08 11.24
C TRP A 384 14.36 -6.94 12.39
N GLN A 385 14.16 -6.35 13.58
CA GLN A 385 13.82 -7.10 14.79
C GLN A 385 12.85 -6.32 15.69
N LEU A 386 11.79 -6.99 16.16
CA LEU A 386 10.88 -6.45 17.17
C LEU A 386 11.55 -6.48 18.56
N ILE A 387 11.60 -5.32 19.22
CA ILE A 387 11.98 -5.14 20.62
C ILE A 387 10.70 -4.84 21.41
N SER A 388 10.52 -5.48 22.57
CA SER A 388 9.28 -5.37 23.33
C SER A 388 9.55 -5.46 24.83
N ALA A 389 9.03 -4.49 25.57
CA ALA A 389 9.00 -4.47 27.03
C ALA A 389 7.79 -5.23 27.63
N GLU A 390 6.84 -5.69 26.80
CA GLU A 390 5.58 -6.25 27.30
C GLU A 390 5.80 -7.44 28.24
N PRO A 391 5.14 -7.49 29.42
CA PRO A 391 5.29 -8.59 30.36
C PRO A 391 4.97 -9.96 29.77
N MET A 392 4.06 -10.02 28.78
CA MET A 392 3.66 -11.25 28.08
C MET A 392 4.52 -11.57 26.85
N MET A 393 5.37 -10.65 26.38
CA MET A 393 6.24 -10.83 25.21
C MET A 393 7.54 -10.01 25.33
N PRO A 394 8.43 -10.30 26.30
CA PRO A 394 9.69 -9.56 26.43
C PRO A 394 10.67 -9.98 25.31
N LEU A 395 11.04 -9.03 24.44
CA LEU A 395 11.94 -9.24 23.31
C LEU A 395 13.16 -8.31 23.36
N THR A 396 14.28 -8.79 22.85
CA THR A 396 15.60 -8.11 22.87
C THR A 396 16.28 -8.39 21.54
N ALA A 397 16.56 -7.34 20.77
CA ALA A 397 17.23 -7.50 19.49
C ALA A 397 18.70 -7.92 19.72
N THR A 398 19.20 -8.83 18.89
CA THR A 398 20.59 -9.33 18.96
C THR A 398 21.14 -9.52 17.56
N VAL A 399 22.34 -9.00 17.32
CA VAL A 399 23.01 -8.93 16.02
C VAL A 399 24.47 -9.37 16.18
N THR A 400 25.00 -10.14 15.23
CA THR A 400 26.40 -10.59 15.23
C THR A 400 27.13 -10.23 13.94
N PHE A 401 28.32 -9.66 14.05
CA PHE A 401 29.09 -9.17 12.90
C PHE A 401 30.62 -9.30 13.11
N PRO A 402 31.41 -9.47 12.04
CA PRO A 402 32.87 -9.52 12.14
C PRO A 402 33.49 -8.10 12.16
N LEU A 403 34.50 -7.89 13.00
CA LEU A 403 35.42 -6.76 12.93
C LEU A 403 36.86 -7.25 12.69
N GLU A 404 37.65 -6.46 11.97
CA GLU A 404 39.06 -6.71 11.72
C GLU A 404 39.91 -5.47 11.96
N ALA A 405 41.16 -5.67 12.38
CA ALA A 405 42.22 -4.66 12.42
C ALA A 405 41.84 -3.37 13.18
N ILE A 406 41.16 -3.53 14.31
CA ILE A 406 40.73 -2.44 15.19
C ILE A 406 41.96 -1.67 15.68
N ALA A 407 41.90 -0.34 15.61
CA ALA A 407 43.05 0.53 15.88
C ALA A 407 42.68 1.80 16.68
N GLY A 408 41.48 1.85 17.24
CA GLY A 408 41.00 2.93 18.09
C GLY A 408 39.52 2.78 18.45
N ASP A 409 38.93 3.88 18.90
CA ASP A 409 37.49 3.98 19.20
C ASP A 409 36.64 3.98 17.90
N GLY A 410 35.32 3.95 18.06
CA GLY A 410 34.33 4.06 16.99
C GLY A 410 33.07 4.79 17.45
N THR A 411 32.09 4.87 16.55
CA THR A 411 30.76 5.45 16.76
C THR A 411 29.72 4.50 16.18
N LEU A 412 28.76 4.10 17.00
CA LEU A 412 27.61 3.29 16.60
C LEU A 412 26.39 4.20 16.52
N GLN A 413 25.80 4.32 15.34
CA GLN A 413 24.43 4.77 15.16
C GLN A 413 23.52 3.54 15.23
N VAL A 414 22.35 3.69 15.83
CA VAL A 414 21.26 2.70 15.79
C VAL A 414 19.98 3.46 15.52
N ASP A 415 19.22 2.98 14.55
CA ASP A 415 17.96 3.56 14.12
C ASP A 415 16.80 2.65 14.54
N PHE A 416 15.68 3.28 14.91
CA PHE A 416 14.53 2.64 15.53
C PHE A 416 13.24 3.22 14.96
N GLN A 417 12.15 2.46 15.02
CA GLN A 417 10.79 2.93 14.75
C GLN A 417 9.87 2.53 15.91
N GLY A 418 9.19 3.51 16.53
CA GLY A 418 8.17 3.26 17.54
C GLY A 418 6.90 2.66 16.93
N ILE A 419 6.20 1.80 17.67
CA ILE A 419 4.99 1.10 17.18
C ILE A 419 3.71 1.63 17.83
N GLU A 420 3.78 2.17 19.04
CA GLU A 420 2.63 2.65 19.81
C GLU A 420 2.87 4.06 20.39
N GLY A 421 1.84 4.68 20.99
CA GLY A 421 1.91 6.05 21.53
C GLY A 421 2.80 6.28 22.77
N GLU A 422 3.35 5.22 23.37
CA GLU A 422 4.00 5.25 24.69
C GLU A 422 5.51 5.60 24.67
N ALA A 423 6.13 5.63 25.85
CA ALA A 423 7.52 6.05 26.07
C ALA A 423 8.54 4.89 25.98
N HIS A 424 9.18 4.76 24.83
CA HIS A 424 10.23 3.77 24.55
C HIS A 424 11.55 4.08 25.27
N LEU A 425 12.22 3.06 25.82
CA LEU A 425 13.54 3.18 26.49
C LEU A 425 14.34 1.87 26.37
N VAL A 426 15.49 1.93 25.68
CA VAL A 426 16.40 0.78 25.46
C VAL A 426 17.84 1.06 25.94
N GLU A 427 18.55 0.02 26.37
CA GLU A 427 20.00 0.00 26.63
C GLU A 427 20.72 -0.75 25.51
N VAL A 428 21.72 -0.12 24.91
CA VAL A 428 22.52 -0.68 23.83
C VAL A 428 23.84 -1.22 24.39
N ARG A 429 24.16 -2.48 24.07
CA ARG A 429 25.37 -3.18 24.51
C ARG A 429 26.18 -3.69 23.33
N LEU A 430 27.51 -3.59 23.42
CA LEU A 430 28.45 -4.29 22.53
C LEU A 430 29.29 -5.28 23.33
N ASN A 431 29.27 -6.55 22.95
CA ASN A 431 29.94 -7.67 23.65
C ASN A 431 29.59 -7.74 25.15
N GLY A 432 28.36 -7.32 25.50
CA GLY A 432 27.87 -7.21 26.89
C GLY A 432 28.27 -5.92 27.63
N THR A 433 29.15 -5.10 27.07
CA THR A 433 29.51 -3.77 27.60
C THR A 433 28.41 -2.75 27.28
N PRO A 434 27.79 -2.08 28.27
CA PRO A 434 26.82 -1.02 27.99
C PRO A 434 27.49 0.17 27.31
N LEU A 435 26.95 0.59 26.16
CA LEU A 435 27.36 1.82 25.46
C LEU A 435 26.52 3.02 25.92
N GLY A 436 25.24 2.82 26.19
CA GLY A 436 24.34 3.83 26.74
C GLY A 436 22.87 3.43 26.63
N THR A 437 21.99 4.35 27.06
CA THR A 437 20.53 4.21 26.94
C THR A 437 19.97 5.33 26.08
N THR A 438 18.92 5.06 25.30
CA THR A 438 18.19 6.05 24.49
C THR A 438 16.68 5.92 24.71
N SER A 439 15.93 7.02 24.53
CA SER A 439 14.49 7.08 24.77
C SER A 439 13.79 8.08 23.86
N PHE A 440 12.56 7.73 23.46
CA PHE A 440 11.67 8.53 22.63
C PHE A 440 10.21 8.19 22.95
N GLU A 441 9.25 8.91 22.37
CA GLU A 441 7.82 8.79 22.67
C GLU A 441 7.04 8.71 21.35
N GLY A 442 6.16 7.72 21.20
CA GLY A 442 5.24 7.59 20.07
C GLY A 442 5.77 6.88 18.81
N VAL A 443 4.85 6.71 17.84
CA VAL A 443 5.02 6.02 16.54
C VAL A 443 5.89 6.84 15.57
N VAL A 444 7.17 7.03 15.90
CA VAL A 444 8.11 7.85 15.13
C VAL A 444 9.46 7.16 14.91
N PRO A 445 10.18 7.49 13.82
CA PRO A 445 11.56 7.07 13.65
C PRO A 445 12.48 7.83 14.60
N HIS A 446 13.43 7.12 15.21
CA HIS A 446 14.34 7.65 16.23
C HIS A 446 15.77 7.15 16.06
N GLN A 447 16.69 8.08 15.85
CA GLN A 447 18.12 7.82 15.67
C GLN A 447 18.90 8.03 16.97
N ALA A 448 19.74 7.07 17.36
CA ALA A 448 20.55 7.13 18.56
C ALA A 448 22.04 6.85 18.28
N THR A 449 22.91 7.80 18.66
CA THR A 449 24.37 7.68 18.46
C THR A 449 25.11 7.43 19.77
N PHE A 450 25.95 6.40 19.79
CA PHE A 450 26.74 5.95 20.93
C PHE A 450 28.24 5.95 20.61
N SER A 451 29.08 6.35 21.57
CA SER A 451 30.55 6.21 21.43
C SER A 451 30.97 4.77 21.79
N VAL A 452 31.68 4.11 20.88
CA VAL A 452 32.19 2.75 21.07
C VAL A 452 33.68 2.84 21.45
N PRO A 453 34.08 2.56 22.70
CA PRO A 453 35.50 2.56 23.04
C PRO A 453 36.21 1.33 22.45
N GLU A 454 37.50 1.46 22.12
CA GLU A 454 38.34 0.35 21.60
C GLU A 454 38.18 -0.94 22.41
N GLU A 455 38.11 -0.79 23.75
CA GLU A 455 37.99 -1.88 24.73
C GLU A 455 36.61 -2.57 24.82
N ALA A 456 35.60 -2.09 24.06
CA ALA A 456 34.31 -2.77 23.89
C ALA A 456 34.25 -3.65 22.62
N MET A 457 35.14 -3.42 21.64
CA MET A 457 35.23 -4.20 20.40
C MET A 457 36.20 -5.39 20.56
N GLN A 458 36.09 -6.40 19.71
CA GLN A 458 37.06 -7.49 19.62
C GLN A 458 37.34 -7.91 18.16
N GLU A 459 38.54 -8.43 17.89
CA GLU A 459 38.88 -8.99 16.57
C GLU A 459 38.08 -10.27 16.30
N GLY A 460 37.44 -10.34 15.13
CA GLY A 460 36.51 -11.41 14.76
C GLY A 460 35.06 -11.07 15.11
N GLU A 461 34.29 -12.08 15.49
CA GLU A 461 32.86 -11.98 15.80
C GLU A 461 32.58 -11.06 17.01
N ASN A 462 31.69 -10.09 16.83
CA ASN A 462 31.15 -9.20 17.86
C ASN A 462 29.64 -9.42 18.00
N THR A 463 29.07 -9.03 19.14
CA THR A 463 27.62 -9.09 19.38
C THR A 463 27.08 -7.75 19.86
N LEU A 464 26.19 -7.15 19.08
CA LEU A 464 25.34 -6.02 19.48
C LEU A 464 24.05 -6.59 20.08
N ALA A 465 23.61 -6.06 21.22
CA ALA A 465 22.35 -6.41 21.86
C ALA A 465 21.63 -5.14 22.33
N ILE A 466 20.31 -5.11 22.17
CA ILE A 466 19.47 -3.94 22.49
C ILE A 466 18.32 -4.40 23.39
N GLU A 467 18.42 -4.04 24.67
CA GLU A 467 17.55 -4.51 25.74
C GLU A 467 16.55 -3.43 26.17
N PRO A 468 15.24 -3.71 26.27
CA PRO A 468 14.28 -2.78 26.86
C PRO A 468 14.54 -2.61 28.37
N VAL A 469 14.44 -1.38 28.88
CA VAL A 469 14.87 -1.04 30.26
C VAL A 469 13.70 -0.66 31.18
N ASN A 470 12.59 -0.19 30.61
CA ASN A 470 11.43 0.30 31.36
C ASN A 470 10.43 -0.86 31.61
N PRO A 471 9.94 -1.08 32.84
CA PRO A 471 8.88 -2.07 33.11
C PRO A 471 7.48 -1.46 32.90
N GLY A 472 7.28 -0.81 31.75
CA GLY A 472 6.01 -0.29 31.26
C GLY A 472 5.86 -0.69 29.80
N SER A 473 4.65 -0.57 29.25
CA SER A 473 4.41 -1.00 27.87
C SER A 473 5.22 -0.19 26.86
N SER A 474 5.84 -0.88 25.90
CA SER A 474 6.76 -0.31 24.90
C SER A 474 7.21 -1.38 23.90
N MET A 475 6.66 -1.34 22.69
CA MET A 475 7.10 -2.08 21.51
C MET A 475 7.67 -1.14 20.43
N LEU A 476 8.83 -1.52 19.88
CA LEU A 476 9.53 -0.77 18.85
C LEU A 476 10.30 -1.73 17.92
N TYR A 477 10.52 -1.33 16.67
CA TYR A 477 11.42 -2.03 15.78
C TYR A 477 12.85 -1.51 15.89
N LEU A 478 13.82 -2.43 15.81
CA LEU A 478 15.15 -2.14 15.27
C LEU A 478 15.02 -2.03 13.75
N ASP A 479 15.49 -0.90 13.23
CA ASP A 479 15.68 -0.66 11.80
C ASP A 479 17.09 -1.15 11.42
N SER A 480 18.08 -0.25 11.46
CA SER A 480 19.46 -0.51 11.08
C SER A 480 20.47 -0.09 12.17
N ALA A 481 21.75 -0.47 12.00
CA ALA A 481 22.84 -0.07 12.87
C ALA A 481 24.17 0.17 12.11
N ASP A 482 24.60 1.42 11.99
CA ASP A 482 25.88 1.81 11.38
C ASP A 482 27.01 1.93 12.41
N LEU A 483 28.07 1.14 12.24
CA LEU A 483 29.31 1.22 13.02
C LEU A 483 30.47 1.79 12.18
N THR A 484 30.79 3.07 12.39
CA THR A 484 32.07 3.65 11.94
C THR A 484 33.14 3.38 13.00
N TYR A 485 34.28 2.77 12.64
CA TYR A 485 35.38 2.53 13.58
C TYR A 485 36.78 2.78 13.00
N THR A 486 37.70 3.22 13.85
CA THR A 486 39.10 3.47 13.45
C THR A 486 39.82 2.14 13.21
N ARG A 487 40.22 1.90 11.96
CA ARG A 487 40.80 0.64 11.46
C ARG A 487 42.22 0.83 10.92
N GLY A 488 43.07 -0.17 11.10
CA GLY A 488 44.41 -0.24 10.52
C GLY A 488 44.41 -0.80 9.09
N TYR A 489 45.46 -0.51 8.32
CA TYR A 489 45.65 -1.04 6.96
C TYR A 489 46.08 -2.52 6.99
N ALA A 490 45.13 -3.41 7.29
CA ALA A 490 45.26 -4.86 7.25
C ALA A 490 43.90 -5.53 6.97
N THR A 491 43.87 -6.75 6.45
CA THR A 491 42.67 -7.59 6.37
C THR A 491 43.03 -9.07 6.27
N SER A 492 42.09 -9.99 6.55
CA SER A 492 42.19 -11.40 6.15
C SER A 492 41.43 -11.74 4.85
N ALA A 493 40.58 -10.83 4.37
CA ALA A 493 39.87 -10.97 3.10
C ALA A 493 40.80 -10.78 1.89
N PRO A 494 40.46 -11.34 0.71
CA PRO A 494 41.23 -11.15 -0.52
C PRO A 494 40.93 -9.83 -1.24
N ALA A 495 40.02 -9.02 -0.68
CA ALA A 495 39.69 -7.67 -1.12
C ALA A 495 39.60 -6.71 0.08
N LEU A 496 39.78 -5.41 -0.15
CA LEU A 496 39.54 -4.35 0.83
C LEU A 496 39.12 -3.05 0.15
N LEU A 497 38.00 -2.49 0.59
CA LEU A 497 37.65 -1.07 0.41
C LEU A 497 38.24 -0.28 1.58
N PHE A 498 38.91 0.85 1.32
CA PHE A 498 39.54 1.67 2.37
C PHE A 498 39.64 3.15 1.99
N GLY A 499 39.49 4.01 2.99
CA GLY A 499 39.73 5.46 2.87
C GLY A 499 41.19 5.86 3.12
N ALA A 500 41.48 7.15 2.98
CA ALA A 500 42.77 7.73 3.40
C ALA A 500 42.60 9.05 4.18
N SER A 501 43.12 9.06 5.40
CA SER A 501 43.02 10.15 6.39
C SER A 501 44.03 11.28 6.19
N GLN A 502 45.13 11.02 5.47
CA GLN A 502 46.15 12.01 5.09
C GLN A 502 46.97 11.56 3.87
N ASP A 503 47.60 12.50 3.17
CA ASP A 503 48.53 12.22 2.06
C ASP A 503 49.77 11.47 2.58
N ALA A 504 49.93 10.21 2.21
CA ALA A 504 50.95 9.32 2.78
C ALA A 504 51.32 8.14 1.86
N SER A 505 52.20 7.26 2.34
CA SER A 505 52.35 5.90 1.79
C SER A 505 52.16 4.88 2.90
N VAL A 506 51.37 3.84 2.59
CA VAL A 506 50.89 2.80 3.53
C VAL A 506 51.26 1.41 3.03
N GLU A 507 51.24 0.41 3.92
CA GLU A 507 51.26 -1.02 3.56
C GLU A 507 49.97 -1.69 4.04
N ILE A 508 49.13 -2.14 3.11
CA ILE A 508 47.94 -2.94 3.40
C ILE A 508 48.39 -4.38 3.64
N LYS A 509 48.34 -4.84 4.89
CA LYS A 509 48.78 -6.20 5.26
C LYS A 509 47.71 -7.24 4.93
N GLY A 510 48.14 -8.46 4.61
CA GLY A 510 47.25 -9.59 4.31
C GLY A 510 47.02 -9.80 2.82
N LEU A 511 46.76 -8.72 2.07
CA LEU A 511 46.65 -8.76 0.60
C LEU A 511 47.98 -9.23 -0.02
N THR A 512 48.03 -10.51 -0.38
CA THR A 512 49.24 -11.24 -0.80
C THR A 512 49.00 -12.10 -2.05
N GLY A 513 47.99 -11.70 -2.83
CA GLY A 513 47.59 -12.31 -4.11
C GLY A 513 48.67 -12.26 -5.20
N ASP A 514 48.55 -13.16 -6.19
CA ASP A 514 49.50 -13.25 -7.31
C ASP A 514 49.22 -12.19 -8.40
N ASP A 515 47.98 -11.68 -8.50
CA ASP A 515 47.56 -10.62 -9.45
C ASP A 515 46.67 -9.56 -8.76
N LEU A 516 47.26 -8.83 -7.80
CA LEU A 516 46.57 -7.76 -7.07
C LEU A 516 46.25 -6.56 -7.98
N GLN A 517 44.96 -6.30 -8.17
CA GLN A 517 44.43 -5.07 -8.74
C GLN A 517 44.22 -4.00 -7.66
N LEU A 518 44.28 -2.73 -8.08
CA LEU A 518 44.07 -1.58 -7.21
C LEU A 518 43.36 -0.47 -8.01
N PHE A 519 42.32 0.10 -7.42
CA PHE A 519 41.47 1.14 -8.00
C PHE A 519 41.28 2.29 -7.02
N ASP A 520 41.17 3.51 -7.56
CA ASP A 520 40.56 4.67 -6.92
C ASP A 520 39.09 4.68 -7.33
N VAL A 521 38.20 4.57 -6.35
CA VAL A 521 36.74 4.41 -6.51
C VAL A 521 35.96 5.58 -5.88
N SER A 522 36.61 6.73 -5.67
CA SER A 522 35.94 7.96 -5.20
C SER A 522 34.89 8.51 -6.17
N ASP A 523 34.93 8.08 -7.43
CA ASP A 523 33.79 8.15 -8.37
C ASP A 523 33.53 6.71 -8.87
N PRO A 524 32.51 6.01 -8.34
CA PRO A 524 32.21 4.64 -8.76
C PRO A 524 31.79 4.50 -10.24
N ARG A 525 31.34 5.58 -10.89
CA ARG A 525 31.07 5.58 -12.34
C ARG A 525 32.32 5.88 -13.16
N GLN A 526 33.34 6.55 -12.60
CA GLN A 526 34.60 6.85 -13.28
C GLN A 526 35.85 6.37 -12.50
N PRO A 527 35.93 5.07 -12.13
CA PRO A 527 37.07 4.54 -11.39
C PRO A 527 38.39 4.65 -12.17
N VAL A 528 39.49 4.79 -11.43
CA VAL A 528 40.85 4.96 -11.97
C VAL A 528 41.74 3.84 -11.48
N ARG A 529 42.28 3.03 -12.40
CA ARG A 529 43.19 1.92 -12.11
C ARG A 529 44.55 2.46 -11.67
N LEU A 530 45.12 1.89 -10.61
CA LEU A 530 46.32 2.41 -9.97
C LEU A 530 47.56 1.54 -10.28
N SER A 531 48.60 2.17 -10.82
CA SER A 531 49.86 1.51 -11.21
C SER A 531 50.98 1.71 -10.17
N ASP A 532 52.07 0.95 -10.33
CA ASP A 532 53.33 1.10 -9.59
C ASP A 532 53.28 0.86 -8.07
N ALA A 533 52.15 0.38 -7.53
CA ALA A 533 52.08 -0.18 -6.19
C ALA A 533 53.05 -1.38 -6.04
N VAL A 534 53.61 -1.56 -4.84
CA VAL A 534 54.71 -2.51 -4.58
C VAL A 534 54.24 -3.62 -3.66
N ALA A 535 54.05 -4.82 -4.23
CA ALA A 535 53.79 -6.03 -3.44
C ALA A 535 55.00 -6.38 -2.55
N THR A 536 54.72 -6.80 -1.31
CA THR A 536 55.71 -7.13 -0.28
C THR A 536 55.64 -8.62 0.08
N ALA A 537 56.34 -9.03 1.14
CA ALA A 537 56.20 -10.37 1.71
C ALA A 537 55.01 -10.49 2.70
N THR A 538 54.25 -9.41 2.89
CA THR A 538 53.24 -9.24 3.94
C THR A 538 51.98 -8.49 3.49
N GLY A 539 51.98 -7.88 2.30
CA GLY A 539 50.94 -6.94 1.89
C GLY A 539 51.25 -6.19 0.58
N LEU A 540 50.54 -5.09 0.37
CA LEU A 540 50.69 -4.18 -0.77
C LEU A 540 51.05 -2.76 -0.29
N GLN A 541 52.14 -2.18 -0.82
CA GLN A 541 52.53 -0.79 -0.55
C GLN A 541 52.07 0.16 -1.65
N LEU A 542 51.46 1.28 -1.27
CA LEU A 542 50.96 2.31 -2.19
C LEU A 542 51.06 3.72 -1.58
N ALA A 543 51.03 4.74 -2.42
CA ALA A 543 50.75 6.11 -2.04
C ALA A 543 49.24 6.40 -2.06
N THR A 544 48.75 7.11 -1.05
CA THR A 544 47.35 7.51 -0.90
C THR A 544 47.23 9.03 -0.74
N GLU A 545 46.20 9.60 -1.36
CA GLU A 545 45.76 11.00 -1.21
C GLU A 545 44.54 11.09 -0.27
N THR A 546 44.49 12.14 0.54
CA THR A 546 43.45 12.43 1.55
C THR A 546 42.06 12.51 0.96
N GLY A 547 41.06 11.92 1.63
CA GLY A 547 39.65 12.05 1.23
C GLY A 547 39.31 11.31 -0.07
N ARG A 548 40.11 10.30 -0.41
CA ARG A 548 39.78 9.32 -1.45
C ARG A 548 39.46 7.95 -0.87
N SER A 549 38.73 7.16 -1.66
CA SER A 549 38.36 5.77 -1.40
C SER A 549 39.03 4.86 -2.43
N TYR A 550 39.59 3.76 -1.96
CA TYR A 550 40.39 2.84 -2.76
C TYR A 550 39.86 1.41 -2.60
N PHE A 551 39.84 0.66 -3.69
CA PHE A 551 39.50 -0.76 -3.68
C PHE A 551 40.70 -1.58 -4.16
N ALA A 552 41.19 -2.48 -3.32
CA ALA A 552 42.26 -3.43 -3.63
C ALA A 552 41.71 -4.86 -3.61
N VAL A 553 42.08 -5.69 -4.58
CA VAL A 553 41.48 -7.03 -4.77
C VAL A 553 42.42 -7.94 -5.56
N ASP A 554 42.49 -9.24 -5.27
CA ASP A 554 43.11 -10.21 -6.20
C ASP A 554 42.18 -10.39 -7.42
N ALA A 555 42.72 -10.28 -8.65
CA ALA A 555 41.95 -10.45 -9.89
C ALA A 555 41.19 -11.79 -9.96
N ALA A 556 41.62 -12.82 -9.24
CA ALA A 556 40.94 -14.11 -9.13
C ALA A 556 39.56 -14.04 -8.45
N GLU A 557 39.30 -13.00 -7.65
CA GLU A 557 38.02 -12.78 -6.94
C GLU A 557 37.04 -11.89 -7.73
N ALA A 558 37.37 -11.53 -8.98
CA ALA A 558 36.47 -10.76 -9.83
C ALA A 558 35.16 -11.52 -10.08
N ARG A 559 34.04 -10.93 -9.67
CA ARG A 559 32.71 -11.54 -9.66
C ARG A 559 32.12 -11.61 -11.07
N SER A 560 31.33 -12.63 -11.36
CA SER A 560 30.39 -12.55 -12.49
C SER A 560 29.15 -11.76 -12.05
N PRO A 561 28.49 -11.00 -12.95
CA PRO A 561 27.19 -10.39 -12.65
C PRO A 561 26.18 -11.43 -12.15
N ASN A 562 25.35 -11.02 -11.19
CA ASN A 562 24.37 -11.86 -10.51
C ASN A 562 23.26 -12.31 -11.48
N SER A 563 22.92 -11.46 -12.44
CA SER A 563 22.03 -11.74 -13.58
C SER A 563 22.61 -11.20 -14.89
N ILE A 564 22.26 -11.83 -16.01
CA ILE A 564 22.64 -11.40 -17.37
C ILE A 564 21.48 -11.69 -18.34
N TRP A 565 20.88 -10.66 -18.94
CA TRP A 565 19.86 -10.80 -19.98
C TRP A 565 20.10 -9.90 -21.20
N ASN A 566 19.39 -10.19 -22.29
CA ASN A 566 19.46 -9.39 -23.51
C ASN A 566 18.55 -8.18 -23.39
N ASP A 567 19.05 -7.00 -23.77
CA ASP A 567 18.19 -5.91 -24.23
C ASP A 567 17.67 -6.26 -25.63
N VAL A 568 16.35 -6.34 -25.75
CA VAL A 568 15.61 -6.56 -26.99
C VAL A 568 14.69 -5.35 -27.17
N PRO A 569 14.90 -4.48 -28.19
CA PRO A 569 14.19 -3.22 -28.27
C PRO A 569 12.71 -3.43 -28.55
N SER A 570 11.87 -2.72 -27.80
CA SER A 570 10.42 -2.75 -27.97
C SER A 570 9.99 -1.76 -29.07
N SER A 571 8.69 -1.44 -29.11
CA SER A 571 8.18 -0.26 -29.79
C SER A 571 7.46 0.73 -28.87
N LEU A 572 7.56 0.61 -27.54
CA LEU A 572 6.72 1.35 -26.59
C LEU A 572 6.92 2.88 -26.65
N GLU A 573 8.15 3.35 -26.88
CA GLU A 573 8.45 4.78 -27.11
C GLU A 573 7.76 5.37 -28.36
N SER A 574 7.34 4.54 -29.33
CA SER A 574 6.92 4.99 -30.66
C SER A 574 5.66 5.86 -30.66
N THR A 575 5.79 7.06 -31.22
CA THR A 575 4.66 7.97 -31.48
C THR A 575 3.71 7.50 -32.58
N GLU A 576 4.00 6.37 -33.25
CA GLU A 576 3.09 5.75 -34.23
C GLU A 576 2.15 4.70 -33.58
N ASN A 577 2.33 4.38 -32.30
CA ASN A 577 1.48 3.43 -31.57
C ASN A 577 0.06 3.98 -31.39
N ALA A 578 -0.92 3.07 -31.35
CA ALA A 578 -2.30 3.35 -31.00
C ALA A 578 -2.94 2.10 -30.39
N ALA A 579 -3.74 2.28 -29.34
CA ALA A 579 -4.63 1.26 -28.78
C ALA A 579 -5.80 1.94 -28.06
N ASP A 580 -6.97 1.31 -28.07
CA ASP A 580 -8.06 1.57 -27.13
C ASP A 580 -7.88 0.77 -25.83
N TYR A 581 -7.31 -0.45 -25.95
CA TYR A 581 -7.28 -1.46 -24.90
C TYR A 581 -5.87 -2.04 -24.75
N LEU A 582 -5.24 -1.77 -23.60
CA LEU A 582 -3.85 -2.11 -23.32
C LEU A 582 -3.78 -3.19 -22.23
N LEU A 583 -3.10 -4.30 -22.50
CA LEU A 583 -2.82 -5.34 -21.51
C LEU A 583 -1.34 -5.29 -21.12
N ILE A 584 -1.04 -5.32 -19.82
CA ILE A 584 0.32 -5.39 -19.27
C ILE A 584 0.44 -6.71 -18.49
N THR A 585 1.46 -7.52 -18.79
CA THR A 585 1.60 -8.86 -18.20
C THR A 585 3.06 -9.33 -18.22
N PRO A 586 3.52 -10.19 -17.29
CA PRO A 586 4.85 -10.79 -17.38
C PRO A 586 4.90 -11.88 -18.45
N ALA A 587 6.11 -12.25 -18.88
CA ALA A 587 6.33 -13.16 -20.01
C ALA A 587 5.65 -14.54 -19.86
N GLU A 588 5.52 -15.02 -18.62
CA GLU A 588 4.95 -16.31 -18.25
C GLU A 588 3.42 -16.40 -18.44
N LEU A 589 2.74 -15.26 -18.60
CA LEU A 589 1.30 -15.15 -18.84
C LEU A 589 0.97 -14.57 -20.24
N PHE A 590 1.97 -14.07 -20.96
CA PHE A 590 1.83 -13.35 -22.23
C PHE A 590 1.12 -14.17 -23.32
N ALA A 591 1.45 -15.46 -23.44
CA ALA A 591 0.88 -16.34 -24.46
C ALA A 591 -0.64 -16.55 -24.30
N GLU A 592 -1.12 -16.65 -23.05
CA GLU A 592 -2.54 -16.79 -22.72
C GLU A 592 -3.27 -15.45 -22.67
N ALA A 593 -2.61 -14.36 -22.23
CA ALA A 593 -3.18 -13.00 -22.24
C ALA A 593 -3.58 -12.53 -23.64
N GLN A 594 -2.90 -13.00 -24.68
CA GLN A 594 -3.27 -12.78 -26.09
C GLN A 594 -4.71 -13.21 -26.40
N ALA A 595 -5.27 -14.21 -25.72
CA ALA A 595 -6.65 -14.65 -25.94
C ALA A 595 -7.70 -13.58 -25.56
N LEU A 596 -7.40 -12.74 -24.55
CA LEU A 596 -8.26 -11.61 -24.18
C LEU A 596 -8.12 -10.45 -25.17
N ALA A 597 -6.89 -10.19 -25.63
CA ALA A 597 -6.63 -9.22 -26.70
C ALA A 597 -7.35 -9.61 -28.00
N ASP A 598 -7.25 -10.86 -28.46
CA ASP A 598 -7.97 -11.40 -29.62
C ASP A 598 -9.50 -11.25 -29.46
N TYR A 599 -10.04 -11.48 -28.25
CA TYR A 599 -11.46 -11.31 -27.97
C TYR A 599 -11.91 -9.85 -28.08
N ARG A 600 -11.14 -8.90 -27.52
CA ARG A 600 -11.44 -7.46 -27.58
C ARG A 600 -11.18 -6.85 -28.96
N GLU A 601 -10.21 -7.35 -29.74
CA GLU A 601 -10.05 -6.99 -31.17
C GLU A 601 -11.28 -7.47 -31.98
N ALA A 602 -11.82 -8.66 -31.68
CA ALA A 602 -13.03 -9.16 -32.34
C ALA A 602 -14.30 -8.35 -32.02
N GLU A 603 -14.31 -7.56 -30.93
CA GLU A 603 -15.33 -6.54 -30.66
C GLU A 603 -15.13 -5.23 -31.45
N GLY A 604 -13.93 -4.99 -31.97
CA GLY A 604 -13.54 -3.77 -32.67
C GLY A 604 -12.89 -2.69 -31.81
N LEU A 605 -12.22 -3.07 -30.71
CA LEU A 605 -11.25 -2.21 -30.02
C LEU A 605 -9.86 -2.42 -30.64
N ASP A 606 -9.07 -1.36 -30.85
CA ASP A 606 -7.66 -1.52 -31.23
C ASP A 606 -6.88 -1.99 -29.98
N THR A 607 -6.32 -3.20 -29.98
CA THR A 607 -5.68 -3.79 -28.79
C THR A 607 -4.14 -3.81 -28.85
N MET A 608 -3.47 -3.66 -27.71
CA MET A 608 -2.03 -3.92 -27.57
C MET A 608 -1.73 -4.73 -26.31
N LEU A 609 -0.88 -5.75 -26.46
CA LEU A 609 -0.36 -6.58 -25.37
C LEU A 609 1.12 -6.24 -25.15
N VAL A 610 1.51 -5.94 -23.91
CA VAL A 610 2.83 -5.46 -23.53
C VAL A 610 3.42 -6.35 -22.43
N GLU A 611 4.69 -6.72 -22.61
CA GLU A 611 5.43 -7.51 -21.62
C GLU A 611 6.01 -6.57 -20.55
N LEU A 612 5.85 -6.92 -19.28
CA LEU A 612 6.29 -6.10 -18.15
C LEU A 612 7.80 -5.76 -18.19
N GLN A 613 8.66 -6.65 -18.71
CA GLN A 613 10.09 -6.36 -18.84
C GLN A 613 10.39 -5.31 -19.91
N ASP A 614 9.58 -5.16 -20.97
CA ASP A 614 9.78 -4.09 -21.96
C ASP A 614 9.52 -2.70 -21.33
N ILE A 615 8.60 -2.62 -20.36
CA ILE A 615 8.37 -1.41 -19.58
C ILE A 615 9.61 -1.08 -18.73
N TYR A 616 10.15 -2.06 -18.02
CA TYR A 616 11.37 -1.87 -17.21
C TYR A 616 12.60 -1.53 -18.07
N ASP A 617 12.81 -2.21 -19.20
CA ASP A 617 13.96 -2.01 -20.08
C ASP A 617 13.97 -0.60 -20.69
N GLU A 618 12.83 -0.08 -21.16
CA GLU A 618 12.73 1.23 -21.81
C GLU A 618 12.59 2.39 -20.79
N PHE A 619 11.73 2.25 -19.77
CA PHE A 619 11.39 3.35 -18.85
C PHE A 619 12.21 3.37 -17.53
N ALA A 620 12.82 2.25 -17.14
CA ALA A 620 13.65 2.14 -15.93
C ALA A 620 15.06 1.56 -16.16
N PHE A 621 15.53 1.55 -17.41
CA PHE A 621 16.86 1.05 -17.81
C PHE A 621 17.14 -0.40 -17.38
N GLY A 622 16.11 -1.24 -17.41
CA GLY A 622 16.14 -2.65 -16.99
C GLY A 622 15.96 -2.87 -15.49
N THR A 623 15.75 -1.81 -14.70
CA THR A 623 15.43 -1.93 -13.26
C THR A 623 13.98 -2.36 -13.07
N PRO A 624 13.69 -3.43 -12.30
CA PRO A 624 12.34 -3.66 -11.78
C PRO A 624 11.96 -2.53 -10.82
N ASP A 625 10.99 -1.70 -11.21
CA ASP A 625 10.51 -0.54 -10.47
C ASP A 625 9.05 -0.27 -10.88
N PRO A 626 8.05 -0.35 -9.98
CA PRO A 626 6.64 -0.19 -10.35
C PRO A 626 6.35 1.19 -10.98
N ASN A 627 7.12 2.23 -10.63
CA ASN A 627 6.96 3.56 -11.23
C ASN A 627 7.14 3.55 -12.75
N ALA A 628 7.92 2.62 -13.30
CA ALA A 628 8.09 2.44 -14.75
C ALA A 628 6.75 2.19 -15.48
N ILE A 629 5.82 1.47 -14.85
CA ILE A 629 4.48 1.22 -15.38
C ILE A 629 3.69 2.53 -15.47
N ARG A 630 3.80 3.41 -14.45
CA ARG A 630 3.15 4.72 -14.47
C ARG A 630 3.78 5.66 -15.50
N ASP A 631 5.11 5.72 -15.57
CA ASP A 631 5.84 6.53 -16.56
C ASP A 631 5.51 6.09 -18.00
N PHE A 632 5.39 4.78 -18.24
CA PHE A 632 4.90 4.23 -19.50
C PHE A 632 3.47 4.68 -19.83
N LEU A 633 2.54 4.61 -18.87
CA LEU A 633 1.15 5.04 -19.08
C LEU A 633 1.04 6.56 -19.32
N ILE A 634 1.79 7.39 -18.60
CA ILE A 634 1.95 8.83 -18.86
C ILE A 634 2.48 9.08 -20.28
N HIS A 635 3.45 8.28 -20.74
CA HIS A 635 3.96 8.35 -22.11
C HIS A 635 2.89 7.97 -23.15
N THR A 636 2.05 6.95 -22.90
CA THR A 636 0.96 6.60 -23.84
C THR A 636 -0.01 7.77 -24.03
N GLN A 637 -0.46 8.42 -22.95
CA GLN A 637 -1.36 9.58 -23.02
C GLN A 637 -0.71 10.80 -23.68
N SER A 638 0.61 10.98 -23.50
CA SER A 638 1.33 12.16 -23.98
C SER A 638 1.82 12.07 -25.43
N ASN A 639 2.18 10.87 -25.91
CA ASN A 639 3.00 10.70 -27.11
C ASN A 639 2.46 9.72 -28.17
N TRP A 640 1.53 8.82 -27.84
CA TRP A 640 0.96 7.88 -28.82
C TRP A 640 -0.04 8.57 -29.76
N ALA A 641 -0.32 7.95 -30.91
CA ALA A 641 -1.26 8.46 -31.91
C ALA A 641 -2.74 8.28 -31.50
N SER A 642 -3.01 7.28 -30.65
CA SER A 642 -4.21 7.17 -29.82
C SER A 642 -3.82 6.51 -28.50
N ALA A 643 -4.28 7.07 -27.39
CA ALA A 643 -3.98 6.56 -26.06
C ALA A 643 -5.07 5.60 -25.58
N PRO A 644 -4.74 4.63 -24.69
CA PRO A 644 -5.71 3.65 -24.21
C PRO A 644 -6.82 4.31 -23.38
N ASN A 645 -8.04 3.80 -23.56
CA ASN A 645 -9.21 4.06 -22.71
C ASN A 645 -9.35 2.99 -21.61
N PHE A 646 -8.74 1.81 -21.82
CA PHE A 646 -8.77 0.67 -20.91
C PHE A 646 -7.34 0.13 -20.69
N VAL A 647 -6.99 -0.18 -19.44
CA VAL A 647 -5.72 -0.82 -19.06
C VAL A 647 -6.00 -2.05 -18.20
N VAL A 648 -5.41 -3.20 -18.55
CA VAL A 648 -5.56 -4.45 -17.79
C VAL A 648 -4.22 -4.94 -17.29
N LEU A 649 -4.09 -5.03 -15.97
CA LEU A 649 -2.92 -5.60 -15.29
C LEU A 649 -3.14 -7.09 -15.10
N VAL A 650 -2.39 -7.94 -15.81
CA VAL A 650 -2.58 -9.39 -15.77
C VAL A 650 -1.44 -10.05 -14.98
N GLY A 651 -1.76 -10.40 -13.73
CA GLY A 651 -0.88 -11.00 -12.73
C GLY A 651 -1.24 -10.53 -11.32
N LYS A 652 -1.10 -11.40 -10.30
CA LYS A 652 -1.09 -10.98 -8.90
C LYS A 652 0.09 -10.03 -8.62
N GLY A 653 -0.07 -9.11 -7.68
CA GLY A 653 0.99 -8.21 -7.21
C GLY A 653 1.15 -8.26 -5.69
N SER A 654 2.31 -7.81 -5.19
CA SER A 654 2.59 -7.71 -3.76
C SER A 654 3.51 -6.53 -3.43
N PHE A 655 3.49 -6.08 -2.17
CA PHE A 655 4.47 -5.11 -1.65
C PHE A 655 5.85 -5.73 -1.33
N ASP A 656 5.97 -7.06 -1.38
CA ASP A 656 7.27 -7.74 -1.28
C ASP A 656 7.90 -7.85 -2.67
N TYR A 657 8.48 -6.74 -3.14
CA TYR A 657 9.15 -6.64 -4.43
C TYR A 657 10.48 -7.42 -4.49
N ARG A 658 11.08 -7.71 -3.34
CA ARG A 658 12.37 -8.42 -3.21
C ARG A 658 12.21 -9.90 -2.85
N GLU A 659 10.98 -10.37 -2.66
CA GLU A 659 10.62 -11.74 -2.21
C GLU A 659 11.32 -12.13 -0.89
N ILE A 660 11.42 -11.16 0.03
CA ILE A 660 12.03 -11.27 1.36
C ILE A 660 11.32 -12.31 2.22
N GLN A 661 9.99 -12.35 2.20
CA GLN A 661 9.20 -13.37 2.88
C GLN A 661 9.12 -14.69 2.09
N GLY A 662 9.55 -14.69 0.82
CA GLY A 662 9.61 -15.86 -0.06
C GLY A 662 8.27 -16.54 -0.30
N ARG A 663 7.16 -15.79 -0.23
CA ARG A 663 5.79 -16.32 -0.33
C ARG A 663 5.25 -16.43 -1.75
N GLY A 664 5.90 -15.80 -2.73
CA GLY A 664 5.46 -15.76 -4.11
C GLY A 664 4.31 -14.79 -4.37
N GLY A 665 3.95 -14.66 -5.64
CA GLY A 665 2.75 -13.94 -6.09
C GLY A 665 2.97 -12.49 -6.53
N ASN A 666 4.22 -12.00 -6.60
CA ASN A 666 4.50 -10.67 -7.13
C ASN A 666 4.81 -10.69 -8.65
N LEU A 667 3.82 -11.10 -9.45
CA LEU A 667 3.95 -11.24 -10.91
C LEU A 667 3.84 -9.90 -11.66
N LEU A 668 3.05 -8.97 -11.13
CA LEU A 668 2.91 -7.60 -11.63
C LEU A 668 2.71 -6.66 -10.42
N PRO A 669 3.71 -5.87 -10.01
CA PRO A 669 3.64 -5.12 -8.76
C PRO A 669 2.55 -4.04 -8.76
N PRO A 670 1.94 -3.73 -7.60
CA PRO A 670 1.14 -2.52 -7.42
C PRO A 670 2.06 -1.31 -7.19
N LEU A 671 1.52 -0.10 -7.26
CA LEU A 671 2.10 1.03 -6.50
C LEU A 671 1.61 0.98 -5.06
N LEU A 672 2.32 1.65 -4.15
CA LEU A 672 1.81 1.96 -2.82
C LEU A 672 1.40 3.43 -2.74
N VAL A 673 0.37 3.70 -1.95
CA VAL A 673 -0.12 5.06 -1.65
C VAL A 673 -0.22 5.23 -0.15
N ARG A 674 0.09 6.44 0.31
CA ARG A 674 -0.10 6.85 1.70
C ARG A 674 -1.58 7.12 1.95
N THR A 675 -2.06 6.61 3.08
CA THR A 675 -3.35 6.95 3.68
C THR A 675 -3.11 7.45 5.12
N GLN A 676 -4.16 7.88 5.82
CA GLN A 676 -4.11 8.07 7.27
C GLN A 676 -3.73 6.78 8.05
N ASP A 677 -4.13 5.60 7.53
CA ASP A 677 -4.00 4.27 8.15
C ASP A 677 -2.73 3.50 7.71
N GLY A 678 -1.73 4.22 7.20
CA GLY A 678 -0.48 3.66 6.66
C GLY A 678 -0.44 3.59 5.13
N ILE A 679 0.39 2.70 4.58
CA ILE A 679 0.54 2.52 3.12
C ILE A 679 -0.21 1.27 2.61
N PHE A 680 -1.00 1.47 1.56
CA PHE A 680 -1.79 0.41 0.90
C PHE A 680 -1.53 0.39 -0.61
N SER A 681 -1.94 -0.69 -1.27
CA SER A 681 -1.78 -0.83 -2.72
C SER A 681 -2.71 0.11 -3.49
N SER A 682 -2.24 0.60 -4.64
CA SER A 682 -3.05 1.36 -5.60
C SER A 682 -2.77 0.89 -7.04
N ASP A 683 -3.80 0.40 -7.71
CA ASP A 683 -3.80 0.31 -9.18
C ASP A 683 -4.42 1.57 -9.80
N THR A 684 -5.34 2.27 -9.12
CA THR A 684 -5.90 3.55 -9.62
C THR A 684 -4.84 4.63 -9.80
N ARG A 685 -3.76 4.62 -9.00
CA ARG A 685 -2.61 5.53 -9.15
C ARG A 685 -1.77 5.27 -10.42
N TYR A 686 -1.87 4.10 -11.05
CA TYR A 686 -1.34 3.88 -12.40
C TYR A 686 -2.17 4.58 -13.49
N ALA A 687 -3.44 4.87 -13.22
CA ALA A 687 -4.39 5.42 -14.18
C ALA A 687 -4.64 6.93 -14.07
N ASP A 688 -4.23 7.57 -12.98
CA ASP A 688 -4.07 9.03 -12.87
C ASP A 688 -2.72 9.44 -13.50
N VAL A 689 -2.76 10.03 -14.70
CA VAL A 689 -1.57 10.20 -15.57
C VAL A 689 -1.58 11.48 -16.43
N ILE A 690 -2.68 12.23 -16.49
CA ILE A 690 -2.81 13.51 -17.23
C ILE A 690 -2.82 14.69 -16.25
N ALA A 691 -3.61 14.58 -15.17
CA ALA A 691 -3.79 15.65 -14.19
C ALA A 691 -2.82 15.56 -13.00
N ASP A 692 -2.46 14.35 -12.56
CA ASP A 692 -1.78 14.07 -11.28
C ASP A 692 -2.60 14.60 -10.08
N ASP A 693 -3.92 14.48 -10.17
CA ASP A 693 -4.88 15.03 -9.19
C ASP A 693 -5.53 13.98 -8.28
N GLY A 694 -5.32 12.68 -8.51
CA GLY A 694 -5.91 11.58 -7.76
C GLY A 694 -7.15 10.94 -8.39
N LEU A 695 -7.64 11.43 -9.54
CA LEU A 695 -8.69 10.76 -10.32
C LEU A 695 -8.09 9.96 -11.50
N PRO A 696 -8.56 8.73 -11.76
CA PRO A 696 -8.06 7.93 -12.87
C PRO A 696 -8.58 8.44 -14.24
N ASP A 697 -7.67 8.88 -15.10
CA ASP A 697 -7.94 9.28 -16.49
C ASP A 697 -8.35 8.10 -17.38
N VAL A 698 -7.93 6.88 -17.01
CA VAL A 698 -8.09 5.65 -17.78
C VAL A 698 -8.86 4.60 -16.98
N ALA A 699 -9.70 3.80 -17.61
CA ALA A 699 -10.39 2.71 -16.93
C ALA A 699 -9.43 1.54 -16.70
N ILE A 700 -9.00 1.31 -15.45
CA ILE A 700 -8.05 0.26 -15.09
C ILE A 700 -8.71 -0.89 -14.32
N GLY A 701 -8.21 -2.11 -14.52
CA GLY A 701 -8.55 -3.27 -13.70
C GLY A 701 -7.44 -4.32 -13.72
N ARG A 702 -7.48 -5.23 -12.74
CA ARG A 702 -6.48 -6.29 -12.57
C ARG A 702 -7.12 -7.68 -12.69
N LEU A 703 -6.43 -8.59 -13.37
CA LEU A 703 -6.67 -10.03 -13.27
C LEU A 703 -5.58 -10.60 -12.33
N PRO A 704 -5.88 -10.87 -11.04
CA PRO A 704 -4.89 -11.22 -10.01
C PRO A 704 -4.47 -12.71 -10.10
N VAL A 705 -4.30 -13.21 -11.31
CA VAL A 705 -3.97 -14.61 -11.62
C VAL A 705 -2.51 -14.92 -11.30
N THR A 706 -2.23 -16.18 -10.94
CA THR A 706 -0.88 -16.69 -10.67
C THR A 706 -0.39 -17.61 -11.79
N SER A 707 -1.30 -18.10 -12.64
CA SER A 707 -1.00 -19.07 -13.68
C SER A 707 -1.80 -18.86 -14.97
N ALA A 708 -1.22 -19.35 -16.08
CA ALA A 708 -1.87 -19.45 -17.38
C ALA A 708 -3.21 -20.22 -17.36
N ALA A 709 -3.38 -21.15 -16.40
CA ALA A 709 -4.61 -21.94 -16.25
C ALA A 709 -5.75 -21.11 -15.62
N GLU A 710 -5.46 -20.33 -14.57
CA GLU A 710 -6.41 -19.39 -13.96
C GLU A 710 -6.79 -18.29 -14.96
N LEU A 711 -5.80 -17.74 -15.68
CA LEU A 711 -6.02 -16.76 -16.75
C LEU A 711 -6.95 -17.30 -17.84
N SER A 712 -6.74 -18.55 -18.27
CA SER A 712 -7.64 -19.24 -19.22
C SER A 712 -9.06 -19.42 -18.68
N SER A 713 -9.22 -19.60 -17.37
CA SER A 713 -10.54 -19.70 -16.71
C SER A 713 -11.25 -18.34 -16.73
N VAL A 714 -10.61 -17.29 -16.20
CA VAL A 714 -11.20 -15.94 -16.10
C VAL A 714 -11.54 -15.37 -17.48
N ILE A 715 -10.70 -15.58 -18.49
CA ILE A 715 -11.01 -15.18 -19.89
C ILE A 715 -12.24 -15.93 -20.41
N GLN A 716 -12.39 -17.22 -20.13
CA GLN A 716 -13.57 -17.98 -20.54
C GLN A 716 -14.84 -17.52 -19.83
N GLN A 717 -14.77 -17.16 -18.53
CA GLN A 717 -15.88 -16.58 -17.78
C GLN A 717 -16.34 -15.24 -18.41
N ILE A 718 -15.41 -14.33 -18.74
CA ILE A 718 -15.70 -13.05 -19.42
C ILE A 718 -16.46 -13.29 -20.73
N ILE A 719 -16.01 -14.27 -21.53
CA ILE A 719 -16.63 -14.63 -22.82
C ILE A 719 -18.05 -15.18 -22.64
N ASP A 720 -18.28 -16.06 -21.66
CA ASP A 720 -19.59 -16.68 -21.43
C ASP A 720 -20.58 -15.70 -20.76
N TYR A 721 -20.12 -14.86 -19.83
CA TYR A 721 -20.91 -13.78 -19.26
C TYR A 721 -21.38 -12.79 -20.33
N GLU A 722 -20.46 -12.26 -21.15
CA GLU A 722 -20.83 -11.34 -22.23
C GLU A 722 -21.59 -12.03 -23.38
N GLY A 723 -21.46 -13.35 -23.53
CA GLY A 723 -22.32 -14.18 -24.37
C GLY A 723 -23.77 -14.29 -23.87
N SER A 724 -24.04 -13.88 -22.62
CA SER A 724 -25.32 -14.05 -21.92
C SER A 724 -26.04 -12.74 -21.53
N LEU A 725 -25.53 -11.56 -21.91
CA LEU A 725 -26.07 -10.24 -21.52
C LEU A 725 -27.59 -10.11 -21.62
N ASP A 726 -28.21 -10.59 -22.71
CA ASP A 726 -29.68 -10.56 -22.92
C ASP A 726 -30.49 -11.30 -21.82
N ALA A 727 -29.85 -12.16 -21.02
CA ALA A 727 -30.44 -12.88 -19.90
C ALA A 727 -30.27 -12.19 -18.53
N LEU A 728 -29.38 -11.19 -18.40
CA LEU A 728 -29.11 -10.50 -17.12
C LEU A 728 -30.41 -9.97 -16.49
N PRO A 729 -30.68 -10.20 -15.19
CA PRO A 729 -31.83 -9.62 -14.53
C PRO A 729 -31.70 -8.09 -14.37
N ASN A 730 -32.78 -7.45 -13.91
CA ASN A 730 -32.75 -6.08 -13.37
C ASN A 730 -32.89 -6.17 -11.85
N GLU A 731 -32.05 -7.01 -11.24
CA GLU A 731 -32.11 -7.38 -9.83
C GLU A 731 -30.71 -7.16 -9.25
N ILE A 732 -30.64 -6.51 -8.09
CA ILE A 732 -29.41 -6.37 -7.29
C ILE A 732 -29.67 -6.92 -5.90
N THR A 733 -28.63 -7.42 -5.24
CA THR A 733 -28.69 -7.86 -3.85
C THR A 733 -27.94 -6.87 -2.98
N MET A 734 -28.60 -6.38 -1.94
CA MET A 734 -28.05 -5.46 -0.95
C MET A 734 -27.77 -6.27 0.32
N LEU A 735 -26.50 -6.62 0.56
CA LEU A 735 -26.07 -7.25 1.80
C LEU A 735 -25.63 -6.16 2.78
N ALA A 736 -26.15 -6.17 4.00
CA ALA A 736 -25.72 -5.26 5.06
C ALA A 736 -25.32 -6.05 6.32
N ASP A 737 -24.26 -5.59 6.99
CA ASP A 737 -23.76 -6.19 8.23
C ASP A 737 -24.61 -5.84 9.48
N GLU A 738 -24.20 -6.33 10.65
CA GLU A 738 -24.76 -5.89 11.92
C GLU A 738 -24.51 -4.40 12.15
N THR A 739 -25.55 -3.70 12.60
CA THR A 739 -25.45 -2.32 13.10
C THR A 739 -24.63 -2.33 14.39
N LEU A 740 -23.54 -1.56 14.43
CA LEU A 740 -22.78 -1.31 15.65
C LEU A 740 -23.16 0.06 16.23
N PRO A 741 -22.78 0.36 17.50
CA PRO A 741 -23.05 1.64 18.18
C PRO A 741 -22.44 2.91 17.55
N GLN A 742 -22.10 2.86 16.26
CA GLN A 742 -21.47 3.91 15.49
C GLN A 742 -21.69 3.77 13.95
N ASP A 743 -22.30 2.68 13.46
CA ASP A 743 -22.45 2.42 12.01
C ASP A 743 -23.75 1.71 11.65
N ASN A 744 -24.53 2.28 10.71
CA ASN A 744 -25.80 1.73 10.23
C ASN A 744 -25.80 1.39 8.72
N PHE A 745 -25.26 0.22 8.38
CA PHE A 745 -25.15 -0.26 7.00
C PHE A 745 -26.49 -0.60 6.32
N GLY A 746 -27.53 -0.93 7.09
CA GLY A 746 -28.86 -1.22 6.54
C GLY A 746 -29.51 0.04 5.95
N MET A 747 -29.51 1.12 6.73
CA MET A 747 -29.95 2.45 6.30
C MET A 747 -29.11 2.98 5.13
N SER A 748 -27.78 2.79 5.20
CA SER A 748 -26.85 3.11 4.09
C SER A 748 -27.19 2.33 2.81
N SER A 749 -27.56 1.04 2.93
CA SER A 749 -27.97 0.19 1.80
C SER A 749 -29.30 0.61 1.20
N ASP A 750 -30.28 1.00 2.03
CA ASP A 750 -31.56 1.51 1.54
C ASP A 750 -31.36 2.80 0.74
N PHE A 751 -30.54 3.74 1.23
CA PHE A 751 -30.13 4.95 0.49
C PHE A 751 -29.45 4.63 -0.85
N VAL A 752 -28.55 3.65 -0.91
CA VAL A 752 -27.97 3.20 -2.20
C VAL A 752 -29.03 2.64 -3.15
N SER A 753 -30.10 2.03 -2.64
CA SER A 753 -31.16 1.43 -3.46
C SER A 753 -32.13 2.43 -4.09
N GLU A 754 -32.30 3.64 -3.51
CA GLU A 754 -33.32 4.61 -3.93
C GLU A 754 -33.18 5.09 -5.38
N VAL A 755 -31.94 5.17 -5.89
CA VAL A 755 -31.65 5.64 -7.25
C VAL A 755 -32.09 4.65 -8.33
N LEU A 756 -32.50 3.43 -7.95
CA LEU A 756 -33.00 2.42 -8.89
C LEU A 756 -34.34 2.86 -9.53
N PRO A 757 -34.44 2.88 -10.87
CA PRO A 757 -35.71 3.10 -11.53
C PRO A 757 -36.64 1.90 -11.32
N ALA A 758 -37.94 2.14 -11.15
CA ALA A 758 -38.98 1.19 -10.71
C ALA A 758 -39.27 -0.03 -11.63
N ASN A 759 -38.37 -0.36 -12.56
CA ASN A 759 -38.29 -1.63 -13.29
C ASN A 759 -37.09 -2.49 -12.87
N TRP A 760 -36.34 -2.07 -11.85
CA TRP A 760 -35.36 -2.88 -11.11
C TRP A 760 -35.93 -3.30 -9.75
N ASN A 761 -35.25 -4.22 -9.09
CA ASN A 761 -35.62 -4.74 -7.78
C ASN A 761 -34.35 -4.90 -6.91
N ALA A 762 -34.37 -4.35 -5.70
CA ALA A 762 -33.33 -4.57 -4.69
C ALA A 762 -33.78 -5.68 -3.73
N ASN A 763 -32.96 -6.72 -3.60
CA ASN A 763 -33.14 -7.81 -2.64
C ASN A 763 -32.32 -7.50 -1.38
N ALA A 764 -32.96 -6.90 -0.38
CA ALA A 764 -32.33 -6.59 0.91
C ALA A 764 -32.06 -7.87 1.73
N VAL A 765 -30.85 -7.97 2.27
CA VAL A 765 -30.38 -9.04 3.15
C VAL A 765 -29.58 -8.38 4.28
N TYR A 766 -30.28 -7.82 5.26
CA TYR A 766 -29.66 -7.03 6.33
C TYR A 766 -29.50 -7.88 7.60
N ARG A 767 -28.27 -8.04 8.09
CA ARG A 767 -27.97 -8.86 9.27
C ARG A 767 -28.64 -8.31 10.53
N SER A 768 -28.81 -6.99 10.65
CA SER A 768 -29.51 -6.35 11.77
C SER A 768 -31.02 -6.67 11.84
N GLU A 769 -31.69 -6.91 10.71
CA GLU A 769 -33.11 -7.28 10.67
C GLU A 769 -33.38 -8.77 10.89
N LEU A 770 -32.40 -9.62 10.58
CA LEU A 770 -32.56 -11.07 10.55
C LEU A 770 -32.17 -11.72 11.90
N GLY A 771 -33.04 -12.61 12.38
CA GLY A 771 -32.99 -13.10 13.76
C GLY A 771 -31.82 -14.04 14.11
N ASP A 772 -31.08 -14.54 13.12
CA ASP A 772 -29.89 -15.38 13.29
C ASP A 772 -29.01 -15.41 12.03
N LEU A 773 -27.71 -15.73 12.24
CA LEU A 773 -26.70 -15.83 11.19
C LEU A 773 -26.99 -16.92 10.15
N GLU A 774 -27.52 -18.08 10.59
CA GLU A 774 -27.83 -19.21 9.70
C GLU A 774 -28.88 -18.80 8.66
N SER A 775 -29.94 -18.11 9.10
CA SER A 775 -30.98 -17.56 8.23
C SER A 775 -30.47 -16.43 7.34
N THR A 776 -29.60 -15.56 7.84
CA THR A 776 -28.98 -14.46 7.09
C THR A 776 -28.15 -15.00 5.92
N ARG A 777 -27.22 -15.91 6.21
CA ARG A 777 -26.39 -16.59 5.21
C ARG A 777 -27.22 -17.42 4.23
N ALA A 778 -28.20 -18.18 4.72
CA ALA A 778 -29.08 -18.98 3.87
C ALA A 778 -29.91 -18.14 2.89
N LEU A 779 -30.31 -16.92 3.27
CA LEU A 779 -30.96 -15.97 2.36
C LEU A 779 -29.95 -15.38 1.36
N PHE A 780 -28.80 -14.90 1.83
CA PHE A 780 -27.74 -14.35 0.98
C PHE A 780 -27.33 -15.33 -0.13
N PHE A 781 -26.98 -16.56 0.23
CA PHE A 781 -26.62 -17.61 -0.74
C PHE A 781 -27.79 -18.09 -1.60
N ASP A 782 -29.05 -17.77 -1.29
CA ASP A 782 -30.17 -18.00 -2.20
C ASP A 782 -30.41 -16.82 -3.14
N GLU A 783 -30.16 -15.57 -2.71
CA GLU A 783 -30.19 -14.42 -3.61
C GLU A 783 -29.03 -14.44 -4.61
N VAL A 784 -27.78 -14.69 -4.19
CA VAL A 784 -26.65 -14.75 -5.15
C VAL A 784 -26.80 -15.90 -6.15
N ARG A 785 -27.34 -17.06 -5.73
CA ARG A 785 -27.57 -18.20 -6.64
C ARG A 785 -28.47 -17.86 -7.83
N LYS A 786 -29.38 -16.89 -7.69
CA LYS A 786 -30.27 -16.45 -8.78
C LYS A 786 -29.52 -15.71 -9.90
N GLY A 787 -28.25 -15.33 -9.66
CA GLY A 787 -27.43 -14.55 -10.58
C GLY A 787 -27.89 -13.10 -10.68
N PRO A 788 -27.95 -12.33 -9.57
CA PRO A 788 -28.26 -10.91 -9.61
C PRO A 788 -27.19 -10.19 -10.44
N ARG A 789 -27.48 -8.98 -10.94
CA ARG A 789 -26.52 -8.26 -11.77
C ARG A 789 -25.39 -7.64 -10.94
N LEU A 790 -25.73 -7.18 -9.74
CA LEU A 790 -24.82 -6.61 -8.76
C LEU A 790 -25.13 -7.21 -7.39
N VAL A 791 -24.09 -7.60 -6.65
CA VAL A 791 -24.11 -7.72 -5.19
C VAL A 791 -23.40 -6.49 -4.65
N ASN A 792 -24.12 -5.63 -3.94
CA ASN A 792 -23.52 -4.56 -3.15
C ASN A 792 -23.43 -5.02 -1.71
N TYR A 793 -22.29 -4.78 -1.07
CA TYR A 793 -22.07 -5.06 0.34
C TYR A 793 -21.61 -3.82 1.07
N LEU A 794 -22.37 -3.41 2.10
CA LEU A 794 -22.00 -2.37 3.06
C LEU A 794 -21.85 -3.03 4.44
N GLY A 795 -20.72 -2.80 5.11
CA GLY A 795 -20.42 -3.48 6.37
C GLY A 795 -18.94 -3.55 6.70
N HIS A 796 -18.59 -4.32 7.73
CA HIS A 796 -17.20 -4.59 8.09
C HIS A 796 -16.62 -5.74 7.27
N ALA A 797 -15.32 -5.68 7.02
CA ALA A 797 -14.62 -6.81 6.43
C ALA A 797 -13.16 -6.83 6.87
N GLY A 798 -12.62 -8.03 6.83
CA GLY A 798 -11.20 -8.30 6.86
C GLY A 798 -10.76 -8.76 5.48
N ALA A 799 -9.46 -9.01 5.31
CA ALA A 799 -8.93 -9.35 4.01
C ALA A 799 -9.52 -10.65 3.40
N THR A 800 -10.13 -11.54 4.20
CA THR A 800 -10.68 -12.84 3.77
C THR A 800 -12.18 -13.05 4.04
N ALA A 801 -12.87 -12.11 4.69
CA ALA A 801 -14.25 -12.30 5.15
C ALA A 801 -15.06 -10.98 5.29
N PHE A 802 -16.37 -11.07 5.05
CA PHE A 802 -17.38 -10.06 5.37
C PHE A 802 -18.02 -10.33 6.75
N GLY A 803 -18.46 -9.26 7.42
CA GLY A 803 -19.06 -9.27 8.77
C GLY A 803 -18.09 -8.79 9.84
N PHE A 804 -18.57 -8.51 11.06
CA PHE A 804 -17.73 -8.15 12.23
C PHE A 804 -17.58 -9.27 13.27
N ARG A 805 -18.62 -9.56 14.06
CA ARG A 805 -18.57 -10.60 15.12
C ARG A 805 -18.95 -11.99 14.61
N GLU A 806 -19.43 -12.04 13.36
CA GLU A 806 -19.99 -13.21 12.69
C GLU A 806 -19.63 -13.15 11.20
N VAL A 807 -19.18 -14.27 10.64
CA VAL A 807 -18.76 -14.34 9.22
C VAL A 807 -19.99 -14.47 8.31
N LEU A 808 -20.32 -13.42 7.56
CA LEU A 808 -21.39 -13.41 6.55
C LEU A 808 -20.99 -14.17 5.28
N LEU A 809 -19.73 -14.01 4.86
CA LEU A 809 -19.12 -14.67 3.72
C LEU A 809 -17.60 -14.75 3.96
N SER A 810 -16.97 -15.89 3.69
CA SER A 810 -15.50 -16.00 3.65
C SER A 810 -15.00 -16.71 2.39
N THR A 811 -13.69 -16.71 2.19
CA THR A 811 -13.01 -17.52 1.18
C THR A 811 -13.27 -19.03 1.32
N GLU A 812 -13.62 -19.53 2.52
CA GLU A 812 -13.95 -20.96 2.74
C GLU A 812 -15.35 -21.32 2.22
N ASP A 813 -16.28 -20.36 2.19
CA ASP A 813 -17.66 -20.61 1.76
C ASP A 813 -17.76 -20.91 0.26
N LEU A 814 -16.83 -20.36 -0.53
CA LEU A 814 -16.81 -20.43 -1.99
C LEU A 814 -16.77 -21.88 -2.50
N GLU A 815 -16.07 -22.81 -1.81
CA GLU A 815 -16.06 -24.25 -2.14
C GLU A 815 -17.46 -24.90 -2.21
N THR A 816 -18.48 -24.24 -1.65
CA THR A 816 -19.88 -24.72 -1.60
C THR A 816 -20.88 -23.75 -2.23
N MET A 817 -20.41 -22.61 -2.73
CA MET A 817 -21.21 -21.60 -3.40
C MET A 817 -21.61 -22.07 -4.81
N THR A 818 -22.71 -21.52 -5.34
CA THR A 818 -23.30 -21.96 -6.61
C THR A 818 -24.11 -20.84 -7.26
N VAL A 819 -24.08 -20.72 -8.58
CA VAL A 819 -24.89 -19.76 -9.36
C VAL A 819 -25.66 -20.48 -10.47
N ASP A 820 -27.00 -20.48 -10.39
CA ASP A 820 -27.92 -21.04 -11.40
C ASP A 820 -28.06 -20.12 -12.65
N GLY A 821 -27.57 -18.88 -12.55
CA GLY A 821 -27.74 -17.80 -13.54
C GLY A 821 -26.41 -17.32 -14.15
N THR A 822 -26.18 -16.01 -14.09
CA THR A 822 -24.91 -15.35 -14.47
C THR A 822 -24.18 -14.88 -13.22
N GLN A 823 -22.85 -15.01 -13.17
CA GLN A 823 -22.04 -14.51 -12.06
C GLN A 823 -22.28 -12.99 -11.86
N PRO A 824 -22.57 -12.50 -10.65
CA PRO A 824 -22.74 -11.07 -10.37
C PRO A 824 -21.42 -10.29 -10.49
N VAL A 825 -21.54 -8.98 -10.67
CA VAL A 825 -20.49 -8.03 -10.25
C VAL A 825 -20.63 -7.82 -8.74
N TYR A 826 -19.51 -7.77 -8.02
CA TYR A 826 -19.46 -7.40 -6.60
C TYR A 826 -19.01 -5.95 -6.41
N SER A 827 -19.65 -5.24 -5.49
CA SER A 827 -19.36 -3.87 -5.08
C SER A 827 -19.17 -3.86 -3.56
N ASN A 828 -17.93 -4.03 -3.12
CA ASN A 828 -17.53 -4.26 -1.74
C ASN A 828 -17.17 -2.93 -1.09
N MET A 829 -18.11 -2.37 -0.33
CA MET A 829 -18.07 -1.03 0.25
C MET A 829 -17.77 -1.15 1.74
N THR A 830 -16.52 -1.55 2.01
CA THR A 830 -16.10 -2.21 3.26
C THR A 830 -14.57 -2.21 3.38
N CYS A 831 -14.00 -2.45 4.57
CA CYS A 831 -12.56 -2.42 4.80
C CYS A 831 -11.81 -3.64 4.23
N THR A 832 -10.66 -3.42 3.59
CA THR A 832 -9.62 -4.43 3.27
C THR A 832 -10.00 -5.68 2.45
N ALA A 833 -11.25 -5.88 2.05
CA ALA A 833 -11.69 -7.09 1.35
C ALA A 833 -10.97 -7.36 0.01
N SER A 834 -10.27 -6.37 -0.53
CA SER A 834 -9.42 -6.46 -1.74
C SER A 834 -7.94 -6.19 -1.44
N ARG A 835 -7.44 -6.53 -0.24
CA ARG A 835 -6.04 -6.33 0.23
C ARG A 835 -5.05 -7.32 -0.40
N PHE A 836 -5.02 -7.37 -1.74
CA PHE A 836 -4.28 -8.35 -2.53
C PHE A 836 -2.76 -8.33 -2.34
N ALA A 837 -2.20 -7.18 -1.97
CA ALA A 837 -0.75 -6.97 -1.97
C ALA A 837 0.00 -7.66 -0.82
N VAL A 838 -0.69 -8.25 0.17
CA VAL A 838 -0.04 -9.00 1.26
C VAL A 838 0.61 -10.29 0.70
N PRO A 839 1.91 -10.52 0.93
CA PRO A 839 2.61 -11.69 0.40
C PRO A 839 1.97 -13.01 0.87
N GLY A 840 1.67 -13.93 -0.05
CA GLY A 840 1.04 -15.23 0.27
C GLY A 840 -0.43 -15.20 0.72
N LEU A 841 -1.08 -14.03 0.74
CA LEU A 841 -2.52 -13.92 0.99
C LEU A 841 -3.32 -13.96 -0.32
N VAL A 842 -4.46 -14.63 -0.30
CA VAL A 842 -5.53 -14.45 -1.30
C VAL A 842 -6.66 -13.72 -0.59
N SER A 843 -6.94 -12.50 -1.01
CA SER A 843 -8.01 -11.69 -0.45
C SER A 843 -9.39 -12.14 -0.95
N LEU A 844 -10.46 -11.82 -0.23
CA LEU A 844 -11.82 -12.22 -0.58
C LEU A 844 -12.21 -11.73 -1.98
N GLY A 845 -11.82 -10.52 -2.36
CA GLY A 845 -12.04 -10.00 -3.71
C GLY A 845 -11.28 -10.75 -4.80
N GLU A 846 -10.07 -11.26 -4.53
CA GLU A 846 -9.36 -12.13 -5.47
C GLU A 846 -10.04 -13.49 -5.58
N ALA A 847 -10.39 -14.10 -4.45
CA ALA A 847 -11.04 -15.41 -4.41
C ALA A 847 -12.40 -15.41 -5.13
N LEU A 848 -13.20 -14.35 -4.94
CA LEU A 848 -14.49 -14.16 -5.62
C LEU A 848 -14.37 -14.10 -7.16
N LEU A 849 -13.28 -13.56 -7.71
CA LEU A 849 -13.05 -13.50 -9.16
C LEU A 849 -12.41 -14.79 -9.73
N LEU A 850 -11.62 -15.49 -8.92
CA LEU A 850 -10.90 -16.69 -9.36
C LEU A 850 -11.77 -17.96 -9.33
N ASP A 851 -12.82 -17.98 -8.50
CA ASP A 851 -13.84 -19.04 -8.46
C ASP A 851 -14.88 -18.89 -9.58
N ASP A 852 -15.16 -19.96 -10.34
CA ASP A 852 -16.00 -19.90 -11.54
C ASP A 852 -17.52 -19.97 -11.29
N GLU A 853 -17.96 -20.16 -10.04
CA GLU A 853 -19.36 -20.03 -9.61
C GLU A 853 -19.61 -18.82 -8.66
N ALA A 854 -18.65 -17.90 -8.51
CA ALA A 854 -18.74 -16.76 -7.58
C ALA A 854 -19.01 -15.38 -8.22
N ALA A 855 -18.04 -14.73 -8.88
CA ALA A 855 -18.17 -13.35 -9.39
C ALA A 855 -17.46 -13.12 -10.74
N ILE A 856 -18.01 -12.24 -11.59
CA ILE A 856 -17.38 -11.87 -12.87
C ILE A 856 -16.41 -10.68 -12.77
N ALA A 857 -16.61 -9.84 -11.75
CA ALA A 857 -15.76 -8.70 -11.41
C ALA A 857 -16.03 -8.30 -9.96
N VAL A 858 -15.04 -7.72 -9.29
CA VAL A 858 -15.13 -7.22 -7.92
C VAL A 858 -14.54 -5.81 -7.86
N TRP A 859 -15.30 -4.84 -7.37
CA TRP A 859 -14.79 -3.50 -7.04
C TRP A 859 -14.78 -3.33 -5.52
N GLY A 860 -13.63 -2.99 -4.94
CA GLY A 860 -13.48 -2.80 -3.49
C GLY A 860 -12.05 -2.46 -3.06
N PRO A 861 -11.82 -2.13 -1.78
CA PRO A 861 -10.55 -1.53 -1.37
C PRO A 861 -9.54 -2.50 -0.76
N SER A 862 -8.27 -2.12 -0.87
CA SER A 862 -7.15 -2.78 -0.18
C SER A 862 -6.88 -2.24 1.23
N GLY A 863 -7.38 -1.04 1.56
CA GLY A 863 -7.20 -0.37 2.84
C GLY A 863 -8.49 -0.21 3.66
N VAL A 864 -8.44 0.64 4.68
CA VAL A 864 -9.59 0.95 5.56
C VAL A 864 -10.55 1.89 4.82
N SER A 865 -11.86 1.67 4.95
CA SER A 865 -12.88 2.29 4.10
C SER A 865 -13.94 3.02 4.94
N ILE A 866 -13.96 4.34 4.88
CA ILE A 866 -14.98 5.19 5.52
C ILE A 866 -16.37 4.84 4.97
N ASN A 867 -17.28 4.37 5.82
CA ASN A 867 -18.61 3.88 5.45
C ASN A 867 -19.43 4.91 4.63
N ALA A 868 -19.43 6.17 5.07
CA ALA A 868 -20.08 7.28 4.37
C ALA A 868 -19.65 7.42 2.90
N GLN A 869 -18.34 7.42 2.66
CA GLN A 869 -17.76 7.60 1.33
C GLN A 869 -17.97 6.35 0.45
N ALA A 870 -17.94 5.16 1.06
CA ALA A 870 -18.26 3.90 0.39
C ALA A 870 -19.74 3.89 -0.08
N THR A 871 -20.64 4.41 0.74
CA THR A 871 -22.07 4.59 0.43
C THR A 871 -22.30 5.52 -0.76
N LEU A 872 -21.53 6.60 -0.88
CA LEU A 872 -21.58 7.51 -2.03
C LEU A 872 -21.08 6.85 -3.33
N LEU A 873 -19.95 6.13 -3.28
CA LEU A 873 -19.44 5.35 -4.42
C LEU A 873 -20.45 4.29 -4.89
N ALA A 874 -21.10 3.61 -3.94
CA ALA A 874 -22.13 2.62 -4.20
C ALA A 874 -23.34 3.23 -4.95
N ARG A 875 -23.90 4.32 -4.42
CA ARG A 875 -25.05 5.03 -5.01
C ARG A 875 -24.72 5.55 -6.41
N ALA A 876 -23.50 6.06 -6.62
CA ALA A 876 -23.02 6.51 -7.93
C ALA A 876 -22.91 5.37 -8.96
N LEU A 877 -22.33 4.22 -8.59
CA LEU A 877 -22.26 3.05 -9.48
C LEU A 877 -23.64 2.47 -9.80
N VAL A 878 -24.53 2.35 -8.81
CA VAL A 878 -25.91 1.85 -9.02
C VAL A 878 -26.70 2.79 -9.93
N ASN A 879 -26.47 4.10 -9.86
CA ASN A 879 -27.04 5.07 -10.79
C ASN A 879 -26.51 4.89 -12.24
N GLU A 880 -25.20 4.82 -12.48
CA GLU A 880 -24.67 4.59 -13.84
C GLU A 880 -25.14 3.23 -14.42
N LEU A 881 -25.12 2.17 -13.61
CA LEU A 881 -25.54 0.81 -14.01
C LEU A 881 -27.03 0.75 -14.39
N SER A 882 -27.89 1.47 -13.67
CA SER A 882 -29.34 1.40 -13.86
C SER A 882 -29.89 2.43 -14.86
N THR A 883 -29.21 3.56 -15.05
CA THR A 883 -29.52 4.55 -16.10
C THR A 883 -28.93 4.19 -17.45
N GLY A 884 -27.86 3.38 -17.51
CA GLY A 884 -27.26 2.89 -18.75
C GLY A 884 -26.58 3.98 -19.60
N GLY A 885 -26.19 5.10 -18.98
CA GLY A 885 -25.37 6.14 -19.63
C GLY A 885 -23.98 5.65 -20.08
N GLU A 886 -23.58 4.48 -19.60
CA GLU A 886 -22.44 3.68 -20.01
C GLU A 886 -22.86 2.22 -20.21
N THR A 887 -22.03 1.42 -20.87
CA THR A 887 -22.24 -0.02 -21.04
C THR A 887 -21.13 -0.90 -20.44
N ARG A 888 -19.91 -0.37 -20.24
CA ARG A 888 -18.74 -1.09 -19.68
C ARG A 888 -18.42 -0.66 -18.24
N LEU A 889 -18.01 -1.59 -17.39
CA LEU A 889 -17.89 -1.41 -15.93
C LEU A 889 -16.82 -0.39 -15.51
N GLY A 890 -15.62 -0.43 -16.07
CA GLY A 890 -14.53 0.48 -15.69
C GLY A 890 -14.89 1.97 -15.90
N PRO A 891 -15.41 2.38 -17.07
CA PRO A 891 -15.88 3.74 -17.28
C PRO A 891 -17.10 4.16 -16.44
N MET A 892 -17.85 3.24 -15.82
CA MET A 892 -18.83 3.57 -14.76
C MET A 892 -18.11 3.91 -13.45
N ILE A 893 -17.12 3.12 -13.06
CA ILE A 893 -16.30 3.33 -11.86
C ILE A 893 -15.54 4.66 -11.92
N ASN A 894 -14.90 4.99 -13.06
CA ASN A 894 -14.25 6.29 -13.26
C ASN A 894 -15.23 7.49 -13.20
N ARG A 895 -16.54 7.28 -13.41
CA ARG A 895 -17.59 8.31 -13.21
C ARG A 895 -18.15 8.34 -11.79
N ALA A 896 -17.96 7.29 -11.00
CA ALA A 896 -18.33 7.26 -9.60
C ALA A 896 -17.32 8.01 -8.73
N PHE A 897 -16.01 7.81 -8.94
CA PHE A 897 -14.96 8.42 -8.11
C PHE A 897 -15.06 9.95 -7.88
N PRO A 898 -15.50 10.81 -8.84
CA PRO A 898 -15.65 12.24 -8.62
C PRO A 898 -16.53 12.66 -7.42
N VAL A 899 -17.45 11.80 -6.94
CA VAL A 899 -18.28 12.12 -5.75
C VAL A 899 -17.47 12.22 -4.45
N LEU A 900 -16.24 11.71 -4.42
CA LEU A 900 -15.33 11.79 -3.27
C LEU A 900 -14.20 12.80 -3.47
N ALA A 901 -14.07 13.41 -4.65
CA ALA A 901 -12.84 14.08 -5.04
C ALA A 901 -12.47 15.26 -4.12
N ASP A 902 -13.46 15.97 -3.58
CA ASP A 902 -13.22 17.17 -2.76
C ASP A 902 -13.62 16.99 -1.28
N LEU A 903 -13.96 15.75 -0.86
CA LEU A 903 -14.21 15.38 0.53
C LEU A 903 -12.91 15.09 1.31
N GLU A 904 -12.95 15.22 2.64
CA GLU A 904 -11.82 14.87 3.50
C GLU A 904 -11.47 13.37 3.35
N PHE A 905 -10.17 13.04 3.23
CA PHE A 905 -9.65 11.70 2.87
C PHE A 905 -10.15 11.07 1.55
N GLY A 906 -11.10 11.66 0.82
CA GLY A 906 -11.77 11.03 -0.32
C GLY A 906 -10.83 10.63 -1.48
N ARG A 907 -9.77 11.40 -1.72
CA ARG A 907 -8.72 11.04 -2.71
C ARG A 907 -7.81 9.90 -2.23
N GLU A 908 -7.63 9.72 -0.93
CA GLU A 908 -6.97 8.53 -0.36
C GLU A 908 -7.86 7.30 -0.57
N MET A 909 -9.18 7.45 -0.41
CA MET A 909 -10.16 6.40 -0.69
C MET A 909 -10.17 5.97 -2.17
N ILE A 910 -10.27 6.92 -3.10
CA ILE A 910 -10.18 6.67 -4.55
C ILE A 910 -8.88 5.91 -4.90
N SER A 911 -7.79 6.26 -4.23
CA SER A 911 -6.49 5.64 -4.45
C SER A 911 -6.42 4.18 -3.97
N MET A 912 -7.25 3.73 -3.03
CA MET A 912 -7.21 2.37 -2.50
C MET A 912 -8.32 1.43 -3.00
N TYR A 913 -9.27 1.91 -3.81
CA TYR A 913 -10.33 1.10 -4.43
C TYR A 913 -9.89 0.49 -5.77
N HIS A 914 -9.95 -0.83 -5.90
CA HIS A 914 -9.47 -1.59 -7.07
C HIS A 914 -10.61 -2.29 -7.80
N LEU A 915 -10.54 -2.34 -9.13
CA LEU A 915 -11.36 -3.26 -9.92
C LEU A 915 -10.55 -4.54 -10.20
N PHE A 916 -10.94 -5.65 -9.58
CA PHE A 916 -10.55 -6.97 -10.06
C PHE A 916 -11.52 -7.40 -11.16
N GLY A 917 -10.99 -7.72 -12.33
CA GLY A 917 -11.75 -8.03 -13.54
C GLY A 917 -11.30 -7.19 -14.74
N ASP A 918 -12.01 -7.34 -15.86
CA ASP A 918 -11.77 -6.58 -17.07
C ASP A 918 -12.50 -5.22 -17.01
N PRO A 919 -11.81 -4.06 -17.06
CA PRO A 919 -12.47 -2.74 -17.10
C PRO A 919 -13.34 -2.52 -18.35
N ALA A 920 -13.12 -3.31 -19.41
CA ALA A 920 -14.00 -3.30 -20.57
C ALA A 920 -15.22 -4.24 -20.42
N LEU A 921 -15.41 -4.95 -19.31
CA LEU A 921 -16.55 -5.86 -19.10
C LEU A 921 -17.87 -5.13 -19.30
N ARG A 922 -18.71 -5.63 -20.22
CA ARG A 922 -20.05 -5.08 -20.48
C ARG A 922 -21.04 -5.59 -19.44
N VAL A 923 -21.77 -4.68 -18.78
CA VAL A 923 -22.72 -5.01 -17.68
C VAL A 923 -24.16 -4.58 -17.98
N THR A 924 -24.45 -4.22 -19.24
CA THR A 924 -25.79 -3.78 -19.70
C THR A 924 -26.28 -4.64 -20.87
N LYS A 925 -27.59 -4.80 -21.02
CA LYS A 925 -28.21 -5.67 -22.04
C LYS A 925 -28.97 -4.89 -23.10
N GLY A 926 -29.22 -5.53 -24.25
CA GLY A 926 -29.89 -4.90 -25.38
C GLY A 926 -31.29 -4.39 -25.05
N GLY A 927 -31.44 -3.07 -24.85
CA GLY A 927 -32.70 -2.43 -24.49
C GLY A 927 -32.76 -1.84 -23.08
N ASP A 928 -31.73 -2.03 -22.24
CA ASP A 928 -31.42 -1.07 -21.17
C ASP A 928 -31.16 0.33 -21.83
N PRO A 929 -31.33 1.46 -21.14
CA PRO A 929 -31.14 2.76 -21.75
C PRO A 929 -29.67 2.96 -22.19
N GLY A 930 -29.42 3.94 -23.08
CA GLY A 930 -28.09 4.20 -23.66
C GLY A 930 -27.53 3.15 -24.64
N THR A 931 -27.91 1.86 -24.53
CA THR A 931 -27.41 0.73 -25.36
C THR A 931 -27.71 0.81 -26.89
N GLY A 932 -28.26 1.93 -27.38
CA GLY A 932 -28.73 2.14 -28.75
C GLY A 932 -27.64 2.46 -29.79
N GLY A 933 -26.79 1.48 -30.12
CA GLY A 933 -25.66 1.63 -31.05
C GLY A 933 -25.99 2.06 -32.49
N ALA A 934 -25.22 3.03 -33.00
CA ALA A 934 -24.94 3.41 -34.39
C ALA A 934 -25.86 2.87 -35.53
N GLY A 935 -27.03 3.48 -35.73
CA GLY A 935 -27.92 3.19 -36.87
C GLY A 935 -28.68 4.43 -37.38
N GLY A 936 -28.01 5.28 -38.16
CA GLY A 936 -28.42 6.67 -38.34
C GLY A 936 -29.74 6.94 -39.10
N ASP A 937 -30.51 7.90 -38.57
CA ASP A 937 -31.24 8.88 -39.38
C ASP A 937 -31.25 10.26 -38.68
N GLY A 938 -31.35 11.35 -39.43
CA GLY A 938 -31.15 12.72 -38.91
C GLY A 938 -32.39 13.29 -38.20
N GLY A 939 -32.51 13.08 -36.89
CA GLY A 939 -33.75 13.32 -36.12
C GLY A 939 -33.70 14.40 -35.02
N ALA A 940 -33.35 15.65 -35.37
CA ALA A 940 -33.55 16.90 -34.62
C ALA A 940 -33.79 16.84 -33.07
N ALA A 941 -32.80 17.31 -32.30
CA ALA A 941 -32.98 17.64 -30.88
C ALA A 941 -34.14 18.65 -30.67
N GLY A 942 -35.22 18.18 -30.06
CA GLY A 942 -36.46 18.93 -29.85
C GLY A 942 -36.42 19.77 -28.58
N GLY A 943 -35.75 20.92 -28.61
CA GLY A 943 -35.70 21.83 -27.46
C GLY A 943 -37.09 22.35 -27.05
N VAL A 944 -37.35 22.34 -25.75
CA VAL A 944 -38.47 23.05 -25.10
C VAL A 944 -37.92 24.33 -24.47
N GLY A 945 -38.64 25.45 -24.59
CA GLY A 945 -38.22 26.71 -23.97
C GLY A 945 -39.24 27.84 -24.13
N GLY A 946 -39.21 28.77 -23.17
CA GLY A 946 -40.18 29.86 -23.00
C GLY A 946 -41.27 29.50 -21.97
N ASP A 947 -41.63 30.35 -21.01
CA ASP A 947 -41.22 31.74 -20.72
C ASP A 947 -41.20 32.02 -19.18
N GLY A 948 -40.68 33.14 -18.65
CA GLY A 948 -39.76 34.12 -19.23
C GLY A 948 -40.08 35.61 -18.94
N SER A 949 -39.27 36.31 -18.12
CA SER A 949 -39.31 37.79 -18.04
C SER A 949 -37.99 38.49 -17.66
N THR A 950 -37.28 38.98 -18.69
CA THR A 950 -36.66 40.34 -18.82
C THR A 950 -35.79 40.93 -17.67
N ASP A 951 -34.47 41.10 -17.87
CA ASP A 951 -33.80 42.32 -18.45
C ASP A 951 -33.30 43.27 -17.31
N VAL A 952 -32.07 43.83 -17.22
CA VAL A 952 -31.20 44.46 -18.24
C VAL A 952 -29.69 44.45 -17.85
N GLY A 953 -28.81 43.91 -18.72
CA GLY A 953 -27.42 44.36 -18.99
C GLY A 953 -26.33 44.32 -17.88
N GLY A 954 -25.02 44.36 -18.23
CA GLY A 954 -24.41 44.25 -19.57
C GLY A 954 -22.93 44.67 -19.66
N GLY A 955 -22.04 43.71 -19.99
CA GLY A 955 -20.63 43.90 -20.35
C GLY A 955 -19.63 43.89 -19.17
N GLY A 956 -18.37 43.43 -19.33
CA GLY A 956 -17.78 42.72 -20.47
C GLY A 956 -16.26 42.94 -20.64
N GLY A 957 -15.50 41.84 -20.79
CA GLY A 957 -14.18 41.83 -21.44
C GLY A 957 -12.92 41.69 -20.54
N SER A 958 -12.24 40.55 -20.71
CA SER A 958 -10.77 40.35 -20.68
C SER A 958 -9.93 40.78 -19.46
N GLY A 959 -9.27 39.78 -18.83
CA GLY A 959 -7.84 39.57 -19.09
C GLY A 959 -6.79 39.95 -18.02
N CYS A 960 -6.07 38.92 -17.55
CA CYS A 960 -4.65 38.93 -17.16
C CYS A 960 -4.13 39.85 -16.01
N SER A 961 -3.93 39.22 -14.85
CA SER A 961 -2.61 39.06 -14.19
C SER A 961 -1.87 40.22 -13.48
N VAL A 962 -1.51 39.95 -12.21
CA VAL A 962 -0.40 40.47 -11.35
C VAL A 962 -0.35 41.97 -10.98
N GLY A 963 -0.18 42.28 -9.67
CA GLY A 963 0.33 43.59 -9.24
C GLY A 963 0.20 43.99 -7.76
N TRP A 964 0.97 43.38 -6.84
CA TRP A 964 1.20 43.94 -5.48
C TRP A 964 1.99 45.28 -5.56
N PRO A 965 1.72 46.29 -4.69
CA PRO A 965 2.48 46.36 -3.42
C PRO A 965 1.80 47.03 -2.21
N MET A 966 2.10 46.49 -1.01
CA MET A 966 2.04 47.16 0.31
C MET A 966 3.21 48.19 0.47
N PRO A 967 3.39 48.98 1.58
CA PRO A 967 2.76 48.90 2.92
C PRO A 967 2.41 50.26 3.62
N SER A 968 1.82 50.20 4.83
CA SER A 968 2.45 50.75 6.07
C SER A 968 1.59 50.61 7.35
N THR A 969 2.15 49.99 8.41
CA THR A 969 2.10 50.33 9.87
C THR A 969 0.90 51.12 10.43
N SER A 970 0.31 50.85 11.61
CA SER A 970 0.84 50.35 12.91
C SER A 970 -0.33 50.27 13.93
N SER A 971 -0.39 49.57 15.07
CA SER A 971 0.35 48.45 15.71
C SER A 971 0.02 48.43 17.22
N VAL A 972 -0.28 47.24 17.82
CA VAL A 972 0.19 46.80 19.18
C VAL A 972 -0.47 47.49 20.43
N PRO A 973 -0.54 46.90 21.68
CA PRO A 973 0.01 45.64 22.25
C PRO A 973 -0.91 44.68 23.10
N LEU A 974 -0.55 43.37 23.13
CA LEU A 974 -0.41 42.38 24.26
C LEU A 974 -1.53 42.19 25.33
N LEU A 975 -1.63 41.08 26.10
CA LEU A 975 -0.69 40.03 26.58
C LEU A 975 -1.23 38.59 26.36
N LEU A 976 -0.48 37.54 25.94
CA LEU A 976 0.70 36.82 26.51
C LEU A 976 0.34 35.81 27.64
N LEU A 977 0.89 34.59 27.81
CA LEU A 977 1.94 33.69 27.21
C LEU A 977 1.44 32.21 27.38
N LEU A 978 2.00 31.07 26.91
CA LEU A 978 2.91 30.52 25.86
C LEU A 978 2.79 28.97 25.99
N GLY A 979 3.24 28.08 25.09
CA GLY A 979 3.85 28.25 23.76
C GLY A 979 5.00 27.25 23.47
N ALA A 980 5.27 26.97 22.18
CA ALA A 980 6.31 26.04 21.71
C ALA A 980 7.45 26.74 20.91
N VAL A 981 8.65 26.15 20.92
CA VAL A 981 9.86 26.49 20.12
C VAL A 981 10.70 25.19 20.07
N ALA A 982 11.38 24.77 19.00
CA ALA A 982 12.01 25.58 17.95
C ALA A 982 12.25 24.83 16.62
N LEU A 983 12.18 25.56 15.50
CA LEU A 983 12.99 25.28 14.31
C LEU A 983 13.33 26.60 13.58
N ALA A 984 14.59 26.83 13.21
CA ALA A 984 14.97 28.08 12.52
C ALA A 984 16.28 28.04 11.68
N TRP A 985 16.09 27.94 10.36
CA TRP A 985 16.88 28.64 9.31
C TRP A 985 18.39 28.32 9.11
N ARG A 986 18.73 27.91 7.87
CA ARG A 986 19.29 28.83 6.84
C ARG A 986 19.49 28.21 5.43
N ARG A 987 18.91 28.83 4.41
CA ARG A 987 19.41 28.83 3.01
C ARG A 987 19.73 30.26 2.56
N ARG A 988 20.81 30.47 1.78
CA ARG A 988 20.97 31.59 0.82
C ARG A 988 21.96 31.21 -0.30
N PRO A 989 21.88 31.82 -1.53
CA PRO A 989 22.35 31.14 -2.74
C PRO A 989 23.31 31.95 -3.65
N ARG A 990 23.71 31.29 -4.75
CA ARG A 990 24.30 31.79 -6.02
C ARG A 990 25.77 32.27 -6.00
N SER A 991 26.60 31.51 -6.73
CA SER A 991 27.24 32.01 -7.95
C SER A 991 27.18 30.95 -9.04
#